data_AF-A0A5Q4BNM4-F1
#
_entry.id   AF-A0A5Q4BNM4-F1
#
_cell.length_a   1.000
_cell.length_b   1.000
_cell.length_c   1.000
_cell.angle_alpha   90.00
_cell.angle_beta   90.00
_cell.angle_gamma   90.00
#
_symmetry.space_group_name_H-M   'P 1'
#
loop_
_entity.id
_entity.type
_entity.pdbx_description
1 polymer ?
#
loop_
_entity_poly.entity_id
_entity_poly.type
_entity_poly.pdbx_seq_one_letter_code
_entity_poly.pdbx_strand_id
1 'polypeptide(L)'
;MATPRRLPAQAAQAARNFATVRTYGGLKDQDRIFQNLYGRLPPTLASAKKMGDWHKTKEIILKGHDWIISEVKASGLRGRGGAGFPSGLKWSFMNFKDWDKDDKPRYLVVNADEGEPGTCKDREIMRKDPHKLIEGCLVAGRAMNATAAYIYIRGEFVQEAAVLQNAINEAYKDGLIGKNACNSGYDFDVFIHRGAGAYVCGEETSLIESLEGKPGKPRLKPPFPAAVGLFGCPSTVANVETIAVAPTICRRGGNWFAGFGRERNQGTKLYCISGHVNNPVTVEEEMSIPLRELIDKHCGGVRGGWDNLLAVIPGGSSTPILPKSVCDNQLMDFDALKDSQSGLGTAAVIVMDKSTDVVRAISRLSHFYAHESCGQCTPCREGSKWTEQIMKRFEKGRGRPREIDMLQELTKQVEGHTICALGEAFAWPIQGLIRHFRPELEERMRKYAEENGGANALGAGLERILRGLQALTAISGAYPSLVSLLLLAPGAPYPPLLEALGPLRGHLNLTRRFIRFFWFLNSFGASYNLYTSAPSSASPAPPAGPPQSKNGGGGVVPVGLGAWLDILRFTLLGLYGGLESLTLPDLLGVPRLEFFGAERTAALNVEAQRFWLLALACGVLANLTRMLKAFAYAPVPQHGHGYGGGGEEVGKDGDKSAEEKEKKKDGEKQDGDGGEPLDWEAERARLRAIVVKRREERKRWRRHVAFQIKSLGRKVFSDSLDCLIPGVVLGWVNVQPGTVGVAMLVTTVLSSKDIWERCGAAVAAKRPS
;
A
#
# COMPACT_ATOMS: atom_id res chain seq x y z
N MET A 1 -75.71 -10.09 6.21
CA MET A 1 -75.26 -9.95 4.80
C MET A 1 -74.93 -8.50 4.53
N ALA A 2 -73.68 -8.17 4.18
CA ALA A 2 -73.26 -6.99 3.38
C ALA A 2 -71.72 -6.94 3.36
N THR A 3 -71.12 -7.23 2.21
CA THR A 3 -69.67 -7.06 2.00
C THR A 3 -69.33 -5.57 1.78
N PRO A 4 -68.21 -5.06 2.32
CA PRO A 4 -67.80 -3.68 2.08
C PRO A 4 -67.37 -3.48 0.62
N ARG A 5 -67.93 -2.46 -0.04
CA ARG A 5 -67.61 -2.09 -1.43
C ARG A 5 -66.13 -1.72 -1.56
N ARG A 6 -65.43 -2.33 -2.54
CA ARG A 6 -64.12 -1.84 -3.00
C ARG A 6 -64.29 -0.46 -3.66
N LEU A 7 -63.45 0.49 -3.26
CA LEU A 7 -63.29 1.75 -4.00
C LEU A 7 -62.69 1.48 -5.39
N PRO A 8 -63.06 2.26 -6.43
CA PRO A 8 -62.55 2.06 -7.79
C PRO A 8 -61.06 2.41 -7.88
N ALA A 9 -60.27 1.52 -8.49
CA ALA A 9 -58.81 1.59 -8.54
C ALA A 9 -58.24 2.87 -9.20
N GLN A 10 -59.05 3.59 -9.99
CA GLN A 10 -58.65 4.83 -10.67
C GLN A 10 -58.40 6.00 -9.71
N ALA A 11 -59.05 6.05 -8.54
CA ALA A 11 -58.82 7.11 -7.55
C ALA A 11 -57.45 6.98 -6.84
N ALA A 12 -56.97 5.75 -6.62
CA ALA A 12 -55.67 5.49 -6.00
C ALA A 12 -54.48 5.79 -6.94
N GLN A 13 -54.72 5.84 -8.25
CA GLN A 13 -53.68 6.07 -9.25
C GLN A 13 -53.47 7.57 -9.53
N ALA A 14 -54.49 8.41 -9.31
CA ALA A 14 -54.38 9.87 -9.34
C ALA A 14 -53.70 10.46 -8.07
N ALA A 15 -53.73 9.72 -6.95
CA ALA A 15 -53.08 10.10 -5.69
C ALA A 15 -51.59 9.67 -5.60
N ARG A 16 -51.00 9.15 -6.68
CA ARG A 16 -49.53 9.15 -6.83
C ARG A 16 -49.10 10.56 -7.19
N ASN A 17 -49.00 11.39 -6.15
CA ASN A 17 -48.58 12.79 -6.24
C ASN A 17 -47.40 12.92 -7.21
N PHE A 18 -47.57 13.75 -8.23
CA PHE A 18 -46.44 14.42 -8.86
C PHE A 18 -45.82 15.32 -7.79
N ALA A 19 -44.93 14.74 -6.97
CA ALA A 19 -44.00 15.53 -6.19
C ALA A 19 -43.26 16.40 -7.20
N THR A 20 -43.52 17.71 -7.17
CA THR A 20 -42.86 18.69 -8.03
C THR A 20 -41.37 18.44 -7.91
N VAL A 21 -40.72 18.05 -9.01
CA VAL A 21 -39.29 17.74 -9.03
C VAL A 21 -38.57 19.01 -8.64
N ARG A 22 -38.14 19.07 -7.37
CA ARG A 22 -37.50 20.26 -6.83
C ARG A 22 -36.19 20.48 -7.57
N THR A 23 -36.12 21.59 -8.30
CA THR A 23 -34.87 22.13 -8.82
C THR A 23 -34.09 22.73 -7.64
N TYR A 24 -32.80 22.43 -7.57
CA TYR A 24 -31.88 22.95 -6.55
C TYR A 24 -30.90 23.95 -7.18
N GLY A 25 -30.53 24.98 -6.43
CA GLY A 25 -29.81 26.15 -6.92
C GLY A 25 -30.72 27.37 -7.08
N GLY A 26 -30.13 28.56 -7.27
CA GLY A 26 -30.88 29.81 -7.28
C GLY A 26 -31.05 30.41 -5.89
N LEU A 27 -30.04 30.22 -5.02
CA LEU A 27 -29.96 30.82 -3.70
C LEU A 27 -30.07 32.35 -3.84
N LYS A 28 -31.05 32.94 -3.14
CA LYS A 28 -31.26 34.39 -3.14
C LYS A 28 -30.18 35.05 -2.27
N ASP A 29 -29.78 36.28 -2.60
CA ASP A 29 -28.73 36.97 -1.85
C ASP A 29 -29.07 37.19 -0.37
N GLN A 30 -30.36 37.38 -0.05
CA GLN A 30 -30.86 37.42 1.33
C GLN A 30 -30.70 36.10 2.12
N ASP A 31 -30.54 34.97 1.42
CA ASP A 31 -30.42 33.63 1.98
C ASP A 31 -28.97 33.15 2.05
N ARG A 32 -28.02 33.92 1.50
CA ARG A 32 -26.57 33.73 1.67
C ARG A 32 -26.16 34.09 3.10
N ILE A 33 -25.36 33.24 3.73
CA ILE A 33 -24.83 33.44 5.07
C ILE A 33 -23.57 34.32 5.04
N PHE A 34 -22.74 34.18 4.00
CA PHE A 34 -21.48 34.89 3.82
C PHE A 34 -21.67 36.13 2.94
N GLN A 35 -22.38 37.13 3.48
CA GLN A 35 -22.81 38.32 2.75
C GLN A 35 -21.66 39.18 2.20
N ASN A 36 -20.49 39.19 2.86
CA ASN A 36 -19.32 39.95 2.42
C ASN A 36 -18.20 39.03 1.88
N LEU A 37 -18.54 37.84 1.36
CA LEU A 37 -17.61 36.89 0.72
C LEU A 37 -16.72 37.51 -0.37
N TYR A 38 -17.10 38.66 -0.94
CA TYR A 38 -16.31 39.40 -1.93
C TYR A 38 -15.50 40.58 -1.38
N GLY A 39 -15.65 40.97 -0.11
CA GLY A 39 -14.89 42.05 0.51
C GLY A 39 -15.32 43.45 0.04
N ARG A 40 -16.62 43.62 -0.25
CA ARG A 40 -17.22 44.91 -0.63
C ARG A 40 -17.35 45.86 0.57
N LEU A 41 -17.40 45.31 1.78
CA LEU A 41 -17.37 46.03 3.05
C LEU A 41 -16.06 45.71 3.81
N PRO A 42 -15.53 46.64 4.62
CA PRO A 42 -14.32 46.40 5.39
C PRO A 42 -14.57 45.37 6.52
N PRO A 43 -13.63 44.45 6.82
CA PRO A 43 -13.79 43.35 7.77
C PRO A 43 -13.70 43.81 9.23
N THR A 44 -14.62 44.69 9.63
CA THR A 44 -14.65 45.44 10.89
C THR A 44 -15.94 45.16 11.65
N LEU A 45 -15.91 45.29 12.99
CA LEU A 45 -17.06 45.02 13.86
C LEU A 45 -18.27 45.88 13.49
N ALA A 46 -18.04 47.14 13.11
CA ALA A 46 -19.09 48.07 12.67
C ALA A 46 -19.78 47.61 11.37
N SER A 47 -19.08 46.91 10.49
CA SER A 47 -19.66 46.36 9.26
C SER A 47 -20.33 45.01 9.52
N ALA A 48 -19.73 44.16 10.36
CA ALA A 48 -20.31 42.89 10.79
C ALA A 48 -21.67 43.08 11.49
N LYS A 49 -21.76 44.02 12.44
CA LYS A 49 -23.03 44.37 13.12
C LYS A 49 -24.13 44.84 12.15
N LYS A 50 -23.78 45.54 11.06
CA LYS A 50 -24.74 45.94 10.02
C LYS A 50 -25.27 44.75 9.20
N MET A 51 -24.48 43.69 9.05
CA MET A 51 -24.87 42.44 8.39
C MET A 51 -25.62 41.46 9.32
N GLY A 52 -25.84 41.86 10.58
CA GLY A 52 -26.54 41.04 11.58
C GLY A 52 -25.65 40.03 12.31
N ASP A 53 -24.32 40.11 12.18
CA ASP A 53 -23.41 39.41 13.08
C ASP A 53 -23.42 40.07 14.45
N TRP A 54 -23.19 39.28 15.49
CA TRP A 54 -23.36 39.67 16.90
C TRP A 54 -24.81 40.08 17.29
N HIS A 55 -25.80 39.79 16.44
CA HIS A 55 -27.20 40.05 16.76
C HIS A 55 -27.79 38.94 17.65
N LYS A 56 -28.27 39.34 18.84
CA LYS A 56 -28.90 38.46 19.85
C LYS A 56 -28.03 37.27 20.30
N THR A 57 -26.71 37.42 20.25
CA THR A 57 -25.76 36.37 20.64
C THR A 57 -25.86 36.04 22.12
N LYS A 58 -26.11 37.05 22.98
CA LYS A 58 -26.38 36.86 24.42
C LYS A 58 -27.57 35.94 24.64
N GLU A 59 -28.67 36.17 23.95
CA GLU A 59 -29.90 35.37 24.05
C GLU A 59 -29.69 33.94 23.51
N ILE A 60 -28.91 33.77 22.45
CA ILE A 60 -28.49 32.44 21.97
C ILE A 60 -27.68 31.69 23.05
N ILE A 61 -26.74 32.36 23.71
CA ILE A 61 -25.91 31.77 24.78
C ILE A 61 -26.74 31.39 26.01
N LEU A 62 -27.68 32.25 26.40
CA LEU A 62 -28.56 32.06 27.56
C LEU A 62 -29.60 30.94 27.37
N LYS A 63 -29.95 30.58 26.12
CA LYS A 63 -30.80 29.40 25.84
C LYS A 63 -30.11 28.06 26.15
N GLY A 64 -28.80 28.06 26.41
CA GLY A 64 -28.05 26.89 26.88
C GLY A 64 -27.60 25.93 25.77
N HIS A 65 -26.70 25.01 26.14
CA HIS A 65 -26.01 24.13 25.20
C HIS A 65 -26.95 23.16 24.47
N ASP A 66 -27.92 22.59 25.18
CA ASP A 66 -28.86 21.62 24.61
C ASP A 66 -29.74 22.22 23.50
N TRP A 67 -30.18 23.47 23.67
CA TRP A 67 -30.94 24.16 22.63
C TRP A 67 -30.08 24.41 21.39
N ILE A 68 -28.85 24.89 21.55
CA ILE A 68 -27.93 25.14 20.42
C ILE A 68 -27.60 23.83 19.68
N ILE A 69 -27.29 22.75 20.41
CA ILE A 69 -27.08 21.42 19.83
C ILE A 69 -28.33 20.94 19.08
N SER A 70 -29.52 21.15 19.64
CA SER A 70 -30.79 20.70 19.05
C SER A 70 -31.13 21.45 17.76
N GLU A 71 -30.96 22.78 17.71
CA GLU A 71 -31.11 23.57 16.48
C GLU A 71 -30.13 23.13 15.40
N VAL A 72 -28.87 22.89 15.76
CA VAL A 72 -27.85 22.44 14.79
C VAL A 72 -28.09 21.00 14.33
N LYS A 73 -28.65 20.12 15.18
CA LYS A 73 -29.14 18.80 14.76
C LYS A 73 -30.34 18.93 13.81
N ALA A 74 -31.34 19.75 14.14
CA ALA A 74 -32.52 20.01 13.31
C ALA A 74 -32.17 20.62 11.95
N SER A 75 -31.10 21.43 11.88
CA SER A 75 -30.61 22.02 10.63
C SER A 75 -30.07 21.02 9.60
N GLY A 76 -29.75 19.78 10.02
CA GLY A 76 -29.09 18.79 9.16
C GLY A 76 -27.64 19.13 8.80
N LEU A 77 -27.01 20.12 9.45
CA LEU A 77 -25.64 20.56 9.14
C LEU A 77 -24.64 19.40 9.19
N ARG A 78 -24.00 19.13 8.04
CA ARG A 78 -22.88 18.19 7.88
C ARG A 78 -21.56 18.96 7.76
N GLY A 79 -20.50 18.42 8.37
CA GLY A 79 -19.21 19.09 8.52
C GLY A 79 -18.59 19.48 7.18
N ARG A 80 -18.28 20.77 7.04
CA ARG A 80 -17.89 21.42 5.77
C ARG A 80 -16.40 21.34 5.43
N GLY A 81 -15.65 20.48 6.13
CA GLY A 81 -14.21 20.28 5.92
C GLY A 81 -13.81 19.05 5.11
N GLY A 82 -14.76 18.24 4.61
CA GLY A 82 -14.45 17.03 3.82
C GLY A 82 -15.29 15.82 4.19
N ALA A 83 -15.17 15.36 5.44
CA ALA A 83 -15.76 14.11 5.91
C ALA A 83 -17.30 14.09 5.98
N GLY A 84 -17.97 15.25 5.90
CA GLY A 84 -19.45 15.32 5.88
C GLY A 84 -20.15 14.76 7.12
N PHE A 85 -19.47 14.65 8.27
CA PHE A 85 -20.04 14.12 9.51
C PHE A 85 -21.10 15.08 10.11
N PRO A 86 -22.26 14.61 10.62
CA PRO A 86 -23.29 15.48 11.19
C PRO A 86 -22.76 16.32 12.37
N SER A 87 -22.79 17.65 12.23
CA SER A 87 -22.07 18.56 13.13
C SER A 87 -22.71 18.67 14.50
N GLY A 88 -24.04 18.77 14.58
CA GLY A 88 -24.75 18.77 15.86
C GLY A 88 -24.59 17.46 16.65
N LEU A 89 -24.45 16.32 15.96
CA LEU A 89 -24.09 15.05 16.60
C LEU A 89 -22.65 15.09 17.15
N LYS A 90 -21.69 15.59 16.36
CA LYS A 90 -20.29 15.72 16.78
C LYS A 90 -20.15 16.57 18.04
N TRP A 91 -20.85 17.69 18.10
CA TRP A 91 -20.80 18.60 19.24
C TRP A 91 -21.39 17.98 20.50
N SER A 92 -22.44 17.16 20.38
CA SER A 92 -22.98 16.44 21.55
C SER A 92 -22.03 15.41 22.16
N PHE A 93 -20.93 15.03 21.51
CA PHE A 93 -19.91 14.16 22.13
C PHE A 93 -19.07 14.88 23.20
N MET A 94 -19.04 16.23 23.21
CA MET A 94 -18.32 17.02 24.21
C MET A 94 -19.03 17.06 25.57
N ASN A 95 -20.36 16.91 25.55
CA ASN A 95 -21.23 16.92 26.73
C ASN A 95 -21.60 15.47 27.09
N PHE A 96 -20.59 14.63 27.34
CA PHE A 96 -20.78 13.24 27.75
C PHE A 96 -21.44 13.16 29.15
N LYS A 97 -21.86 11.96 29.57
CA LYS A 97 -22.52 11.80 30.88
C LYS A 97 -21.60 12.27 32.02
N ASP A 98 -22.12 13.10 32.93
CA ASP A 98 -21.37 13.68 34.04
C ASP A 98 -20.23 14.66 33.61
N TRP A 99 -20.31 15.26 32.40
CA TRP A 99 -19.34 16.25 31.90
C TRP A 99 -19.19 17.49 32.80
N ASP A 100 -20.23 17.81 33.56
CA ASP A 100 -20.35 18.90 34.53
C ASP A 100 -19.52 18.67 35.81
N LYS A 101 -19.07 17.42 36.04
CA LYS A 101 -18.26 17.00 37.19
C LYS A 101 -16.79 16.76 36.83
N ASP A 102 -16.42 16.98 35.56
CA ASP A 102 -15.06 16.84 35.07
C ASP A 102 -14.43 18.24 35.02
N ASP A 103 -13.54 18.51 35.98
CA ASP A 103 -12.85 19.80 36.20
C ASP A 103 -11.94 20.22 35.03
N LYS A 104 -11.76 19.37 34.02
CA LYS A 104 -10.93 19.69 32.85
C LYS A 104 -11.56 20.80 32.01
N PRO A 105 -10.76 21.79 31.57
CA PRO A 105 -11.22 22.74 30.57
C PRO A 105 -11.57 22.00 29.27
N ARG A 106 -12.53 22.53 28.51
CA ARG A 106 -12.97 21.95 27.23
C ARG A 106 -12.56 22.88 26.09
N TYR A 107 -12.11 22.35 24.96
CA TYR A 107 -11.61 23.19 23.87
C TYR A 107 -12.36 23.00 22.56
N LEU A 108 -12.82 24.11 21.98
CA LEU A 108 -13.12 24.17 20.55
C LEU A 108 -11.81 24.38 19.81
N VAL A 109 -11.56 23.60 18.77
CA VAL A 109 -10.41 23.81 17.89
C VAL A 109 -10.95 24.05 16.48
N VAL A 110 -10.73 25.26 15.96
CA VAL A 110 -11.17 25.60 14.61
C VAL A 110 -10.05 25.26 13.64
N ASN A 111 -10.35 24.34 12.72
CA ASN A 111 -9.46 24.01 11.62
C ASN A 111 -9.58 25.07 10.54
N ALA A 112 -8.52 25.86 10.40
CA ALA A 112 -8.36 26.92 9.42
C ALA A 112 -7.03 26.78 8.64
N ASP A 113 -6.53 25.54 8.52
CA ASP A 113 -5.31 25.23 7.76
C ASP A 113 -5.54 25.26 6.24
N GLU A 114 -6.69 24.83 5.75
CA GLU A 114 -7.07 24.87 4.31
C GLU A 114 -5.92 24.49 3.36
N GLY A 115 -5.21 23.40 3.66
CA GLY A 115 -4.13 22.88 2.81
C GLY A 115 -4.59 22.26 1.49
N GLU A 116 -5.88 21.89 1.37
CA GLU A 116 -6.46 21.08 0.29
C GLU A 116 -6.46 21.81 -1.07
N PRO A 117 -5.73 21.32 -2.09
CA PRO A 117 -5.68 21.92 -3.42
C PRO A 117 -7.06 22.16 -4.05
N GLY A 118 -7.23 23.37 -4.61
CA GLY A 118 -8.50 23.88 -5.15
C GLY A 118 -9.38 24.59 -4.11
N THR A 119 -9.11 24.44 -2.81
CA THR A 119 -9.93 25.00 -1.73
C THR A 119 -9.40 26.38 -1.31
N CYS A 120 -10.29 27.37 -1.20
CA CYS A 120 -9.95 28.74 -0.76
C CYS A 120 -11.13 29.47 -0.09
N LYS A 121 -12.13 28.74 0.39
CA LYS A 121 -13.36 29.22 1.02
C LYS A 121 -13.14 29.71 2.44
N ASP A 122 -12.34 29.00 3.23
CA ASP A 122 -12.09 29.31 4.63
C ASP A 122 -11.19 30.55 4.73
N ARG A 123 -10.24 30.70 3.78
CA ARG A 123 -9.51 31.93 3.51
C ARG A 123 -10.42 33.14 3.26
N GLU A 124 -11.49 33.01 2.47
CA GLU A 124 -12.42 34.11 2.25
C GLU A 124 -13.15 34.52 3.55
N ILE A 125 -13.60 33.54 4.34
CA ILE A 125 -14.26 33.80 5.62
C ILE A 125 -13.32 34.56 6.56
N MET A 126 -12.09 34.07 6.77
CA MET A 126 -11.12 34.69 7.68
C MET A 126 -10.72 36.12 7.30
N ARG A 127 -10.68 36.43 6.00
CA ARG A 127 -10.16 37.73 5.51
C ARG A 127 -11.23 38.79 5.25
N LYS A 128 -12.51 38.40 5.18
CA LYS A 128 -13.62 39.30 4.83
C LYS A 128 -14.79 39.28 5.82
N ASP A 129 -15.07 38.13 6.42
CA ASP A 129 -16.12 37.93 7.44
C ASP A 129 -15.57 37.35 8.77
N PRO A 130 -14.44 37.86 9.33
CA PRO A 130 -13.82 37.26 10.52
C PRO A 130 -14.72 37.29 11.75
N HIS A 131 -15.54 38.34 11.91
CA HIS A 131 -16.49 38.46 13.02
C HIS A 131 -17.54 37.35 13.05
N LYS A 132 -17.97 36.85 11.88
CA LYS A 132 -18.91 35.73 11.76
C LYS A 132 -18.27 34.42 12.22
N LEU A 133 -16.96 34.25 11.98
CA LEU A 133 -16.19 33.13 12.52
C LEU A 133 -16.03 33.24 14.06
N ILE A 134 -15.67 34.42 14.57
CA ILE A 134 -15.47 34.63 16.02
C ILE A 134 -16.78 34.46 16.80
N GLU A 135 -17.89 34.96 16.28
CA GLU A 135 -19.23 34.67 16.83
C GLU A 135 -19.55 33.17 16.75
N GLY A 136 -19.20 32.51 15.65
CA GLY A 136 -19.29 31.07 15.48
C GLY A 136 -18.52 30.31 16.57
N CYS A 137 -17.30 30.75 16.90
CA CYS A 137 -16.50 30.18 17.98
C CYS A 137 -17.24 30.26 19.31
N LEU A 138 -17.86 31.41 19.64
CA LEU A 138 -18.60 31.59 20.88
C LEU A 138 -19.87 30.74 20.94
N VAL A 139 -20.66 30.68 19.86
CA VAL A 139 -21.90 29.90 19.80
C VAL A 139 -21.62 28.39 19.84
N ALA A 140 -20.67 27.90 19.04
CA ALA A 140 -20.28 26.49 19.03
C ALA A 140 -19.52 26.10 20.32
N GLY A 141 -18.70 27.01 20.85
CA GLY A 141 -18.06 26.86 22.15
C GLY A 141 -19.09 26.68 23.26
N ARG A 142 -20.10 27.55 23.31
CA ARG A 142 -21.21 27.45 24.27
C ARG A 142 -22.00 26.15 24.13
N ALA A 143 -22.19 25.66 22.91
CA ALA A 143 -22.85 24.38 22.62
C ALA A 143 -22.07 23.17 23.19
N MET A 144 -20.75 23.26 23.22
CA MET A 144 -19.84 22.21 23.68
C MET A 144 -19.27 22.46 25.09
N ASN A 145 -19.79 23.49 25.78
CA ASN A 145 -19.31 24.02 27.05
C ASN A 145 -17.77 24.23 27.08
N ALA A 146 -17.20 24.71 25.96
CA ALA A 146 -15.77 24.97 25.83
C ALA A 146 -15.33 26.20 26.64
N THR A 147 -14.16 26.15 27.27
CA THR A 147 -13.54 27.28 27.98
C THR A 147 -12.88 28.27 27.01
N ALA A 148 -12.37 27.77 25.88
CA ALA A 148 -11.76 28.58 24.84
C ALA A 148 -11.88 27.96 23.44
N ALA A 149 -11.74 28.80 22.42
CA ALA A 149 -11.48 28.40 21.04
C ALA A 149 -10.01 28.64 20.66
N TYR A 150 -9.38 27.63 20.05
CA TYR A 150 -8.11 27.80 19.35
C TYR A 150 -8.35 27.73 17.85
N ILE A 151 -8.09 28.83 17.13
CA ILE A 151 -8.14 28.88 15.67
C ILE A 151 -6.74 28.53 15.15
N TYR A 152 -6.58 27.32 14.63
CA TYR A 152 -5.35 26.88 13.97
C TYR A 152 -5.39 27.34 12.51
N ILE A 153 -4.75 28.47 12.23
CA ILE A 153 -4.68 29.06 10.88
C ILE A 153 -3.42 28.60 10.16
N ARG A 154 -3.55 28.39 8.84
CA ARG A 154 -2.44 28.06 7.94
C ARG A 154 -1.23 28.98 8.12
N GLY A 155 -0.03 28.42 8.02
CA GLY A 155 1.21 29.19 8.13
C GLY A 155 1.34 30.30 7.07
N GLU A 156 0.97 30.00 5.83
CA GLU A 156 1.06 30.90 4.68
C GLU A 156 0.01 32.03 4.71
N PHE A 157 -1.05 31.91 5.52
CA PHE A 157 -2.13 32.89 5.65
C PHE A 157 -1.77 34.04 6.60
N VAL A 158 -0.67 34.73 6.30
CA VAL A 158 -0.12 35.82 7.13
C VAL A 158 -1.07 37.01 7.22
N GLN A 159 -1.66 37.42 6.10
CA GLN A 159 -2.56 38.59 6.05
C GLN A 159 -3.90 38.27 6.73
N GLU A 160 -4.41 37.07 6.49
CA GLU A 160 -5.67 36.59 7.05
C GLU A 160 -5.56 36.38 8.56
N ALA A 161 -4.40 35.91 9.06
CA ALA A 161 -4.10 35.88 10.50
C ALA A 161 -4.12 37.29 11.13
N ALA A 162 -3.53 38.29 10.47
CA ALA A 162 -3.51 39.67 10.96
C ALA A 162 -4.92 40.31 10.97
N VAL A 163 -5.72 40.09 9.91
CA VAL A 163 -7.12 40.56 9.85
C VAL A 163 -7.96 39.89 10.93
N LEU A 164 -7.83 38.57 11.12
CA LEU A 164 -8.56 37.83 12.14
C LEU A 164 -8.14 38.25 13.55
N GLN A 165 -6.85 38.48 13.81
CA GLN A 165 -6.37 38.98 15.11
C GLN A 165 -6.93 40.39 15.41
N ASN A 166 -7.00 41.28 14.41
CA ASN A 166 -7.61 42.59 14.58
C ASN A 166 -9.10 42.49 14.93
N ALA A 167 -9.84 41.60 14.25
CA ALA A 167 -11.26 41.36 14.56
C ALA A 167 -11.46 40.73 15.95
N ILE A 168 -10.55 39.85 16.41
CA ILE A 168 -10.53 39.33 17.78
C ILE A 168 -10.30 40.47 18.77
N ASN A 169 -9.33 41.35 18.53
CA ASN A 169 -9.04 42.51 19.38
C ASN A 169 -10.24 43.46 19.47
N GLU A 170 -10.96 43.69 18.36
CA GLU A 170 -12.23 44.44 18.35
C GLU A 170 -13.31 43.75 19.20
N ALA A 171 -13.45 42.42 19.09
CA ALA A 171 -14.45 41.66 19.84
C ALA A 171 -14.16 41.62 21.35
N TYR A 172 -12.90 41.52 21.77
CA TYR A 172 -12.49 41.68 23.18
C TYR A 172 -12.77 43.09 23.69
N LYS A 173 -12.44 44.13 22.89
CA LYS A 173 -12.65 45.54 23.28
C LYS A 173 -14.13 45.90 23.49
N ASP A 174 -15.03 45.28 22.74
CA ASP A 174 -16.48 45.46 22.83
C ASP A 174 -17.16 44.51 23.84
N GLY A 175 -16.39 43.67 24.55
CA GLY A 175 -16.90 42.71 25.55
C GLY A 175 -17.71 41.55 24.95
N LEU A 176 -17.51 41.25 23.67
CA LEU A 176 -18.24 40.19 22.95
C LEU A 176 -17.65 38.80 23.24
N ILE A 177 -16.35 38.74 23.51
CA ILE A 177 -15.59 37.54 23.93
C ILE A 177 -14.69 37.88 25.13
N GLY A 178 -14.10 36.85 25.75
CA GLY A 178 -13.33 36.93 26.98
C GLY A 178 -14.20 36.68 28.21
N LYS A 179 -13.87 37.35 29.31
CA LYS A 179 -14.63 37.25 30.56
C LYS A 179 -16.04 37.83 30.39
N ASN A 180 -17.07 37.09 30.78
CA ASN A 180 -18.47 37.44 30.65
C ASN A 180 -18.87 37.81 29.20
N ALA A 181 -18.50 36.95 28.25
CA ALA A 181 -18.72 37.14 26.81
C ALA A 181 -20.18 37.55 26.49
N CYS A 182 -20.34 38.65 25.76
CA CYS A 182 -21.65 39.25 25.44
C CYS A 182 -22.51 39.59 26.69
N ASN A 183 -21.91 39.80 27.87
CA ASN A 183 -22.59 39.98 29.16
C ASN A 183 -23.59 38.85 29.48
N SER A 184 -23.23 37.60 29.18
CA SER A 184 -24.09 36.41 29.30
C SER A 184 -23.85 35.54 30.56
N GLY A 185 -22.80 35.82 31.33
CA GLY A 185 -22.33 34.99 32.45
C GLY A 185 -21.39 33.84 32.03
N TYR A 186 -21.01 33.77 30.76
CA TYR A 186 -20.12 32.73 30.21
C TYR A 186 -18.75 33.31 29.85
N ASP A 187 -17.69 32.76 30.41
CA ASP A 187 -16.30 33.12 30.10
C ASP A 187 -15.82 32.31 28.89
N PHE A 188 -15.30 32.98 27.85
CA PHE A 188 -14.87 32.31 26.61
C PHE A 188 -13.79 33.07 25.86
N ASP A 189 -12.56 32.54 25.85
CA ASP A 189 -11.42 33.13 25.14
C ASP A 189 -11.25 32.60 23.71
N VAL A 190 -10.65 33.40 22.82
CA VAL A 190 -10.33 33.02 21.44
C VAL A 190 -8.86 33.29 21.13
N PHE A 191 -8.11 32.23 20.87
CA PHE A 191 -6.69 32.26 20.55
C PHE A 191 -6.46 31.93 19.08
N ILE A 192 -5.47 32.58 18.44
CA ILE A 192 -4.95 32.18 17.12
C ILE A 192 -3.65 31.42 17.32
N HIS A 193 -3.53 30.26 16.69
CA HIS A 193 -2.27 29.53 16.55
C HIS A 193 -1.94 29.40 15.06
N ARG A 194 -0.70 29.70 14.66
CA ARG A 194 -0.28 29.62 13.25
C ARG A 194 0.49 28.33 12.99
N GLY A 195 0.07 27.57 11.99
CA GLY A 195 0.82 26.44 11.45
C GLY A 195 2.07 26.88 10.67
N ALA A 196 2.73 25.92 10.01
CA ALA A 196 4.01 26.13 9.34
C ALA A 196 4.11 25.45 7.94
N GLY A 197 3.01 25.43 7.19
CA GLY A 197 2.98 24.93 5.81
C GLY A 197 3.04 23.40 5.70
N ALA A 198 2.06 22.71 6.28
CA ALA A 198 1.96 21.25 6.21
C ALA A 198 0.49 20.81 6.15
N TYR A 199 0.01 20.36 4.99
CA TYR A 199 -1.39 19.97 4.76
C TYR A 199 -1.86 18.86 5.71
N VAL A 200 -0.96 17.98 6.14
CA VAL A 200 -1.26 16.95 7.15
C VAL A 200 -1.66 17.54 8.51
N CYS A 201 -1.28 18.77 8.85
CA CYS A 201 -1.77 19.49 10.03
C CYS A 201 -3.23 19.96 9.88
N GLY A 202 -3.81 19.91 8.68
CA GLY A 202 -5.25 20.04 8.47
C GLY A 202 -6.07 18.80 8.87
N GLU A 203 -5.45 17.68 9.25
CA GLU A 203 -6.16 16.52 9.83
C GLU A 203 -6.45 16.75 11.32
N GLU A 204 -7.66 16.43 11.77
CA GLU A 204 -8.15 16.68 13.13
C GLU A 204 -7.18 16.33 14.29
N THR A 205 -6.56 15.16 14.30
CA THR A 205 -5.66 14.78 15.40
C THR A 205 -4.23 15.28 15.20
N SER A 206 -3.79 15.41 13.95
CA SER A 206 -2.51 16.02 13.58
C SER A 206 -2.45 17.50 13.96
N LEU A 207 -3.56 18.21 13.75
CA LEU A 207 -3.78 19.60 14.13
C LEU A 207 -3.59 19.78 15.64
N ILE A 208 -4.22 18.90 16.44
CA ILE A 208 -4.08 18.88 17.90
C ILE A 208 -2.60 18.68 18.29
N GLU A 209 -1.91 17.69 17.73
CA GLU A 209 -0.48 17.46 18.03
C GLU A 209 0.39 18.67 17.63
N SER A 210 0.12 19.32 16.49
CA SER A 210 0.82 20.54 16.09
C SER A 210 0.58 21.70 17.05
N LEU A 211 -0.63 21.86 17.58
CA LEU A 211 -0.99 22.91 18.52
C LEU A 211 -0.34 22.68 19.91
N GLU A 212 -0.15 21.41 20.28
CA GLU A 212 0.65 21.00 21.45
C GLU A 212 2.18 21.19 21.26
N GLY A 213 2.63 21.77 20.14
CA GLY A 213 4.05 22.02 19.86
C GLY A 213 4.83 20.76 19.44
N LYS A 214 4.14 19.66 19.12
CA LYS A 214 4.73 18.43 18.61
C LYS A 214 4.72 18.41 17.07
N PRO A 215 5.43 17.49 16.41
CA PRO A 215 5.28 17.29 14.97
C PRO A 215 3.83 16.91 14.61
N GLY A 216 3.27 17.51 13.55
CA GLY A 216 1.94 17.19 13.02
C GLY A 216 1.84 15.76 12.48
N LYS A 217 1.63 14.81 13.39
CA LYS A 217 1.51 13.37 13.14
C LYS A 217 0.21 12.89 13.77
N PRO A 218 -0.79 12.43 12.99
CA PRO A 218 -2.08 11.97 13.50
C PRO A 218 -2.00 10.98 14.67
N ARG A 219 -2.94 11.09 15.60
CA ARG A 219 -3.17 10.09 16.65
C ARG A 219 -4.00 8.95 16.09
N LEU A 220 -3.76 7.73 16.57
CA LEU A 220 -4.66 6.62 16.31
C LEU A 220 -5.99 6.85 17.05
N LYS A 221 -7.11 6.57 16.38
CA LYS A 221 -8.45 6.60 16.98
C LYS A 221 -8.88 5.15 17.25
N PRO A 222 -9.33 4.76 18.46
CA PRO A 222 -9.45 5.55 19.69
C PRO A 222 -8.10 5.81 20.40
N PRO A 223 -8.01 6.80 21.32
CA PRO A 223 -9.10 7.66 21.81
C PRO A 223 -9.53 8.73 20.80
N PHE A 224 -10.80 9.14 20.88
CA PHE A 224 -11.32 10.24 20.08
C PHE A 224 -11.04 11.60 20.75
N PRO A 225 -10.87 12.70 19.98
CA PRO A 225 -10.62 14.03 20.54
C PRO A 225 -11.65 14.49 21.58
N ALA A 226 -12.93 14.12 21.42
CA ALA A 226 -13.99 14.48 22.36
C ALA A 226 -13.79 13.89 23.78
N ALA A 227 -12.95 12.86 23.92
CA ALA A 227 -12.52 12.33 25.21
C ALA A 227 -11.10 12.79 25.59
N VAL A 228 -10.14 12.67 24.66
CA VAL A 228 -8.72 13.04 24.87
C VAL A 228 -8.19 13.77 23.64
N GLY A 229 -8.41 15.08 23.62
CA GLY A 229 -8.02 16.01 22.56
C GLY A 229 -6.83 16.87 22.96
N LEU A 230 -6.99 18.19 22.83
CA LEU A 230 -5.95 19.18 23.04
C LEU A 230 -5.51 19.24 24.51
N PHE A 231 -4.21 19.15 24.75
CA PHE A 231 -3.59 19.07 26.08
C PHE A 231 -4.12 17.90 26.94
N GLY A 232 -4.63 16.84 26.29
CA GLY A 232 -5.27 15.71 26.97
C GLY A 232 -6.68 16.02 27.52
N CYS A 233 -7.24 17.18 27.19
CA CYS A 233 -8.58 17.61 27.58
C CYS A 233 -9.62 17.29 26.49
N PRO A 234 -10.93 17.22 26.80
CA PRO A 234 -11.98 17.06 25.80
C PRO A 234 -11.89 18.16 24.73
N SER A 235 -11.89 17.80 23.45
CA SER A 235 -11.84 18.77 22.35
C SER A 235 -12.58 18.34 21.10
N THR A 236 -13.16 19.30 20.38
CA THR A 236 -13.74 19.06 19.05
C THR A 236 -13.07 19.93 18.01
N VAL A 237 -12.57 19.29 16.95
CA VAL A 237 -12.07 20.00 15.77
C VAL A 237 -13.19 20.21 14.76
N ALA A 238 -13.37 21.44 14.28
CA ALA A 238 -14.37 21.79 13.28
C ALA A 238 -13.85 22.80 12.26
N ASN A 239 -14.25 22.67 11.00
CA ASN A 239 -13.82 23.57 9.93
C ASN A 239 -14.43 24.97 10.06
N VAL A 240 -13.69 26.02 9.71
CA VAL A 240 -14.13 27.44 9.69
C VAL A 240 -15.56 27.61 9.17
N GLU A 241 -15.87 27.16 7.94
CA GLU A 241 -17.23 27.24 7.37
C GLU A 241 -18.32 26.58 8.25
N THR A 242 -18.02 25.48 8.96
CA THR A 242 -18.99 24.79 9.84
C THR A 242 -19.29 25.60 11.10
N ILE A 243 -18.29 26.32 11.60
CA ILE A 243 -18.39 27.15 12.81
C ILE A 243 -19.05 28.49 12.47
N ALA A 244 -18.66 29.14 11.37
CA ALA A 244 -19.18 30.44 10.96
C ALA A 244 -20.67 30.44 10.54
N VAL A 245 -21.22 29.32 10.05
CA VAL A 245 -22.67 29.24 9.77
C VAL A 245 -23.52 29.12 11.04
N ALA A 246 -22.96 28.64 12.14
CA ALA A 246 -23.72 28.26 13.34
C ALA A 246 -24.52 29.40 13.99
N PRO A 247 -24.00 30.64 14.17
CA PRO A 247 -24.78 31.73 14.72
C PRO A 247 -25.98 32.09 13.83
N THR A 248 -25.80 32.01 12.50
CA THR A 248 -26.87 32.29 11.54
C THR A 248 -27.95 31.21 11.55
N ILE A 249 -27.57 29.94 11.72
CA ILE A 249 -28.52 28.84 11.94
C ILE A 249 -29.32 29.07 13.24
N CYS A 250 -28.67 29.43 14.36
CA CYS A 250 -29.36 29.72 15.61
C CYS A 250 -30.23 30.99 15.54
N ARG A 251 -29.89 31.99 14.72
CA ARG A 251 -30.70 33.20 14.49
C ARG A 251 -31.92 32.94 13.60
N ARG A 252 -31.75 32.22 12.49
CA ARG A 252 -32.79 32.01 11.47
C ARG A 252 -33.61 30.73 11.69
N GLY A 253 -33.18 29.87 12.61
CA GLY A 253 -33.77 28.59 12.95
C GLY A 253 -33.21 27.43 12.12
N GLY A 254 -33.03 26.26 12.74
CA GLY A 254 -32.54 25.06 12.07
C GLY A 254 -33.37 24.69 10.83
N ASN A 255 -34.69 24.79 10.93
CA ASN A 255 -35.62 24.45 9.84
C ASN A 255 -35.46 25.33 8.59
N TRP A 256 -35.01 26.59 8.70
CA TRP A 256 -34.72 27.42 7.54
C TRP A 256 -33.51 26.87 6.77
N PHE A 257 -32.44 26.51 7.47
CA PHE A 257 -31.24 25.91 6.86
C PHE A 257 -31.53 24.50 6.32
N ALA A 258 -32.34 23.71 7.05
CA ALA A 258 -32.81 22.40 6.60
C ALA A 258 -33.73 22.48 5.36
N GLY A 259 -34.30 23.66 5.09
CA GLY A 259 -35.12 23.92 3.91
C GLY A 259 -34.34 23.90 2.59
N PHE A 260 -33.01 24.02 2.61
CA PHE A 260 -32.14 23.99 1.42
C PHE A 260 -31.54 22.61 1.16
N GLY A 261 -31.35 22.27 -0.11
CA GLY A 261 -30.73 21.02 -0.57
C GLY A 261 -31.62 19.78 -0.42
N ARG A 262 -31.06 18.61 -0.77
CA ARG A 262 -31.73 17.32 -0.58
C ARG A 262 -31.73 16.89 0.90
N GLU A 263 -32.61 15.95 1.23
CA GLU A 263 -32.58 15.26 2.52
C GLU A 263 -31.17 14.71 2.79
N ARG A 264 -30.73 14.80 4.06
CA ARG A 264 -29.37 14.46 4.54
C ARG A 264 -28.24 15.27 3.90
N ASN A 265 -28.55 16.28 3.08
CA ASN A 265 -27.60 17.10 2.34
C ASN A 265 -27.96 18.59 2.49
N GLN A 266 -28.41 18.96 3.69
CA GLN A 266 -29.05 20.25 3.89
C GLN A 266 -28.10 21.46 3.91
N GLY A 267 -28.68 22.61 3.59
CA GLY A 267 -28.11 23.94 3.78
C GLY A 267 -27.46 24.57 2.54
N THR A 268 -26.66 25.60 2.78
CA THR A 268 -25.79 26.23 1.77
C THR A 268 -24.37 25.70 1.86
N LYS A 269 -23.58 25.92 0.82
CA LYS A 269 -22.17 25.52 0.75
C LYS A 269 -21.35 26.56 -0.02
N LEU A 270 -20.15 26.86 0.47
CA LEU A 270 -19.14 27.58 -0.31
C LEU A 270 -18.49 26.64 -1.33
N TYR A 271 -18.72 26.89 -2.61
CA TYR A 271 -18.08 26.22 -3.73
C TYR A 271 -16.86 27.04 -4.20
N CYS A 272 -15.70 26.40 -4.35
CA CYS A 272 -14.50 27.03 -4.91
C CYS A 272 -14.31 26.51 -6.33
N ILE A 273 -14.74 27.23 -7.36
CA ILE A 273 -14.59 26.77 -8.74
C ILE A 273 -13.27 27.30 -9.32
N SER A 274 -12.44 26.37 -9.79
CA SER A 274 -11.06 26.60 -10.23
C SER A 274 -10.72 25.77 -11.47
N GLY A 275 -9.54 26.01 -12.06
CA GLY A 275 -9.11 25.34 -13.28
C GLY A 275 -9.64 26.00 -14.55
N HIS A 276 -10.02 25.21 -15.56
CA HIS A 276 -10.32 25.67 -16.92
C HIS A 276 -11.79 26.14 -17.09
N VAL A 277 -12.22 27.09 -16.26
CA VAL A 277 -13.47 27.86 -16.43
C VAL A 277 -13.15 29.29 -16.90
N ASN A 278 -14.15 29.99 -17.44
CA ASN A 278 -13.95 31.36 -17.93
C ASN A 278 -13.68 32.36 -16.78
N ASN A 279 -14.38 32.23 -15.66
CA ASN A 279 -14.21 33.07 -14.47
C ASN A 279 -14.11 32.19 -13.20
N PRO A 280 -12.91 31.80 -12.76
CA PRO A 280 -12.71 31.10 -11.49
C PRO A 280 -13.20 31.95 -10.30
N VAL A 281 -14.03 31.38 -9.41
CA VAL A 281 -14.68 32.12 -8.34
C VAL A 281 -15.03 31.22 -7.15
N THR A 282 -15.00 31.80 -5.94
CA THR A 282 -15.60 31.20 -4.74
C THR A 282 -16.99 31.81 -4.53
N VAL A 283 -18.01 30.97 -4.46
CA VAL A 283 -19.42 31.40 -4.32
C VAL A 283 -20.14 30.51 -3.32
N GLU A 284 -20.93 31.11 -2.42
CA GLU A 284 -21.92 30.36 -1.64
C GLU A 284 -23.07 29.99 -2.56
N GLU A 285 -23.63 28.78 -2.51
CA GLU A 285 -24.84 28.44 -3.25
C GLU A 285 -25.61 27.32 -2.51
N GLU A 286 -26.82 26.96 -2.98
CA GLU A 286 -27.60 25.89 -2.39
C GLU A 286 -26.88 24.54 -2.53
N MET A 287 -26.87 23.72 -1.47
CA MET A 287 -26.49 22.31 -1.61
C MET A 287 -27.36 21.61 -2.65
N SER A 288 -26.81 20.56 -3.29
CA SER A 288 -27.49 19.78 -4.32
C SER A 288 -27.74 20.51 -5.65
N ILE A 289 -27.24 21.73 -5.86
CA ILE A 289 -27.23 22.40 -7.18
C ILE A 289 -26.59 21.48 -8.25
N PRO A 290 -27.11 21.42 -9.49
CA PRO A 290 -26.44 20.71 -10.58
C PRO A 290 -25.05 21.30 -10.87
N LEU A 291 -24.03 20.44 -11.00
CA LEU A 291 -22.64 20.83 -11.28
C LEU A 291 -22.52 21.70 -12.54
N ARG A 292 -23.31 21.37 -13.57
CA ARG A 292 -23.39 22.16 -14.80
C ARG A 292 -23.96 23.55 -14.56
N GLU A 293 -25.08 23.67 -13.84
CA GLU A 293 -25.67 24.98 -13.51
C GLU A 293 -24.68 25.82 -12.72
N LEU A 294 -24.02 25.25 -11.71
CA LEU A 294 -23.01 25.92 -10.90
C LEU A 294 -21.89 26.54 -11.76
N ILE A 295 -21.34 25.77 -12.72
CA ILE A 295 -20.26 26.23 -13.61
C ILE A 295 -20.78 27.24 -14.65
N ASP A 296 -21.87 26.94 -15.35
CA ASP A 296 -22.40 27.78 -16.43
C ASP A 296 -22.86 29.15 -15.89
N LYS A 297 -23.54 29.18 -14.73
CA LYS A 297 -24.13 30.38 -14.12
C LYS A 297 -23.13 31.26 -13.37
N HIS A 298 -22.27 30.66 -12.53
CA HIS A 298 -21.40 31.45 -11.63
C HIS A 298 -20.01 31.69 -12.21
N CYS A 299 -19.53 30.83 -13.11
CA CYS A 299 -18.20 30.96 -13.72
C CYS A 299 -18.25 31.42 -15.19
N GLY A 300 -19.45 31.55 -15.76
CA GLY A 300 -19.64 31.80 -17.19
C GLY A 300 -19.27 30.60 -18.08
N GLY A 301 -19.33 29.39 -17.53
CA GLY A 301 -19.06 28.14 -18.26
C GLY A 301 -17.60 27.69 -18.28
N VAL A 302 -17.40 26.49 -18.84
CA VAL A 302 -16.09 25.90 -19.13
C VAL A 302 -15.40 26.68 -20.25
N ARG A 303 -14.07 26.79 -20.20
CA ARG A 303 -13.28 27.43 -21.26
C ARG A 303 -13.52 26.72 -22.60
N GLY A 304 -14.01 27.46 -23.61
CA GLY A 304 -14.40 26.88 -24.90
C GLY A 304 -15.77 26.18 -24.93
N GLY A 305 -16.59 26.37 -23.89
CA GLY A 305 -17.94 25.80 -23.79
C GLY A 305 -17.98 24.42 -23.13
N TRP A 306 -19.17 23.99 -22.72
CA TRP A 306 -19.39 22.74 -21.96
C TRP A 306 -18.92 21.49 -22.71
N ASP A 307 -18.98 21.48 -24.04
CA ASP A 307 -18.48 20.37 -24.86
C ASP A 307 -16.95 20.28 -24.91
N ASN A 308 -16.23 21.31 -24.48
CA ASN A 308 -14.79 21.26 -24.27
C ASN A 308 -14.40 20.67 -22.90
N LEU A 309 -15.36 20.33 -22.04
CA LEU A 309 -15.09 19.66 -20.76
C LEU A 309 -14.49 18.26 -21.00
N LEU A 310 -13.39 17.97 -20.30
CA LEU A 310 -12.83 16.62 -20.18
C LEU A 310 -13.33 15.97 -18.89
N ALA A 311 -13.09 16.65 -17.77
CA ALA A 311 -13.31 16.11 -16.44
C ALA A 311 -13.42 17.19 -15.36
N VAL A 312 -13.94 16.80 -14.19
CA VAL A 312 -14.01 17.64 -12.99
C VAL A 312 -13.57 16.82 -11.78
N ILE A 313 -12.73 17.40 -10.90
CA ILE A 313 -12.57 16.90 -9.53
C ILE A 313 -13.54 17.73 -8.66
N PRO A 314 -14.60 17.14 -8.10
CA PRO A 314 -15.73 17.90 -7.57
C PRO A 314 -15.53 18.45 -6.15
N GLY A 315 -14.60 17.91 -5.37
CA GLY A 315 -14.55 18.13 -3.92
C GLY A 315 -13.18 18.39 -3.31
N GLY A 316 -12.26 18.99 -4.05
CA GLY A 316 -10.85 19.10 -3.69
C GLY A 316 -10.05 17.89 -4.20
N SER A 317 -8.73 18.04 -4.29
CA SER A 317 -7.86 17.04 -4.91
C SER A 317 -7.91 15.65 -4.30
N SER A 318 -8.44 15.49 -3.08
CA SER A 318 -8.65 14.20 -2.42
C SER A 318 -9.74 13.35 -3.08
N THR A 319 -10.64 13.97 -3.85
CA THR A 319 -11.81 13.28 -4.41
C THR A 319 -11.54 12.65 -5.79
N PRO A 320 -12.13 11.49 -6.11
CA PRO A 320 -12.03 10.90 -7.44
C PRO A 320 -12.53 11.83 -8.55
N ILE A 321 -11.74 11.95 -9.61
CA ILE A 321 -12.10 12.65 -10.84
C ILE A 321 -13.34 12.05 -11.50
N LEU A 322 -14.25 12.90 -11.99
CA LEU A 322 -15.44 12.55 -12.76
C LEU A 322 -15.28 12.95 -14.24
N PRO A 323 -15.62 12.09 -15.21
CA PRO A 323 -15.61 12.44 -16.63
C PRO A 323 -16.87 13.25 -17.01
N LYS A 324 -16.81 14.00 -18.11
CA LYS A 324 -17.94 14.82 -18.61
C LYS A 324 -19.30 14.10 -18.57
N SER A 325 -19.36 12.84 -19.00
CA SER A 325 -20.60 12.05 -19.07
C SER A 325 -21.30 11.83 -17.73
N VAL A 326 -20.57 11.87 -16.61
CA VAL A 326 -21.14 11.86 -15.26
C VAL A 326 -21.49 13.29 -14.83
N CYS A 327 -20.58 14.25 -15.11
CA CYS A 327 -20.78 15.67 -14.80
C CYS A 327 -22.05 16.27 -15.43
N ASP A 328 -22.47 15.79 -16.60
CA ASP A 328 -23.66 16.24 -17.34
C ASP A 328 -24.95 16.20 -16.48
N ASN A 329 -25.07 15.25 -15.53
CA ASN A 329 -26.24 15.07 -14.64
C ASN A 329 -25.89 15.10 -13.14
N GLN A 330 -24.68 15.52 -12.77
CA GLN A 330 -24.20 15.43 -11.39
C GLN A 330 -24.81 16.52 -10.49
N LEU A 331 -25.34 16.14 -9.33
CA LEU A 331 -25.70 17.08 -8.26
C LEU A 331 -24.54 17.29 -7.29
N MET A 332 -24.36 18.51 -6.81
CA MET A 332 -23.28 18.92 -5.92
C MET A 332 -23.65 18.77 -4.44
N ASP A 333 -23.80 17.52 -4.00
CA ASP A 333 -23.95 17.15 -2.59
C ASP A 333 -23.17 15.89 -2.21
N PHE A 334 -23.12 15.56 -0.92
CA PHE A 334 -22.29 14.46 -0.41
C PHE A 334 -22.75 13.10 -0.93
N ASP A 335 -24.06 12.86 -0.96
CA ASP A 335 -24.58 11.53 -1.23
C ASP A 335 -24.62 11.25 -2.74
N ALA A 336 -25.01 12.22 -3.58
CA ALA A 336 -24.98 12.07 -5.05
C ALA A 336 -23.56 11.93 -5.62
N LEU A 337 -22.57 12.62 -5.03
CA LEU A 337 -21.18 12.45 -5.46
C LEU A 337 -20.61 11.10 -5.00
N LYS A 338 -21.03 10.60 -3.83
CA LYS A 338 -20.69 9.25 -3.36
C LYS A 338 -21.28 8.16 -4.25
N ASP A 339 -22.54 8.31 -4.68
CA ASP A 339 -23.20 7.36 -5.59
C ASP A 339 -22.48 7.30 -6.95
N SER A 340 -21.98 8.44 -7.44
CA SER A 340 -21.07 8.53 -8.61
C SER A 340 -19.62 8.08 -8.33
N GLN A 341 -19.37 7.40 -7.21
CA GLN A 341 -18.05 6.90 -6.78
C GLN A 341 -16.96 7.98 -6.63
N SER A 342 -17.36 9.20 -6.28
CA SER A 342 -16.51 10.33 -5.89
C SER A 342 -16.93 10.83 -4.49
N GLY A 343 -16.74 12.12 -4.19
CA GLY A 343 -17.19 12.74 -2.95
C GLY A 343 -17.27 14.26 -3.06
N LEU A 344 -18.05 14.90 -2.18
CA LEU A 344 -18.14 16.37 -2.14
C LEU A 344 -16.92 17.03 -1.51
N GLY A 345 -16.21 16.34 -0.61
CA GLY A 345 -15.04 16.86 0.09
C GLY A 345 -15.23 18.28 0.61
N THR A 346 -14.36 19.21 0.22
CA THR A 346 -14.43 20.64 0.59
C THR A 346 -15.39 21.45 -0.29
N ALA A 347 -15.96 20.85 -1.33
CA ALA A 347 -16.65 21.47 -2.48
C ALA A 347 -15.74 22.39 -3.32
N ALA A 348 -14.45 22.09 -3.39
CA ALA A 348 -13.53 22.68 -4.35
C ALA A 348 -13.64 21.98 -5.71
N VAL A 349 -14.25 22.66 -6.68
CA VAL A 349 -14.51 22.16 -8.03
C VAL A 349 -13.32 22.52 -8.92
N ILE A 350 -12.48 21.54 -9.26
CA ILE A 350 -11.34 21.72 -10.18
C ILE A 350 -11.76 21.22 -11.57
N VAL A 351 -11.98 22.15 -12.48
CA VAL A 351 -12.44 21.89 -13.86
C VAL A 351 -11.26 21.70 -14.79
N MET A 352 -11.30 20.66 -15.63
CA MET A 352 -10.29 20.35 -16.64
C MET A 352 -10.94 20.22 -18.01
N ASP A 353 -10.52 21.07 -18.96
CA ASP A 353 -10.95 20.99 -20.36
C ASP A 353 -10.10 19.98 -21.16
N LYS A 354 -10.48 19.70 -22.41
CA LYS A 354 -9.81 18.74 -23.31
C LYS A 354 -8.38 19.11 -23.71
N SER A 355 -7.89 20.33 -23.39
CA SER A 355 -6.48 20.69 -23.57
C SER A 355 -5.59 20.16 -22.42
N THR A 356 -6.19 19.64 -21.36
CA THR A 356 -5.49 19.18 -20.16
C THR A 356 -4.91 17.79 -20.36
N ASP A 357 -3.64 17.61 -20.05
CA ASP A 357 -3.07 16.30 -19.78
C ASP A 357 -3.52 15.84 -18.37
N VAL A 358 -4.61 15.06 -18.32
CA VAL A 358 -5.21 14.61 -17.06
C VAL A 358 -4.28 13.66 -16.29
N VAL A 359 -3.49 12.83 -16.99
CA VAL A 359 -2.50 11.95 -16.35
C VAL A 359 -1.42 12.79 -15.66
N ARG A 360 -0.94 13.87 -16.30
CA ARG A 360 0.01 14.81 -15.69
C ARG A 360 -0.62 15.59 -14.52
N ALA A 361 -1.88 15.98 -14.62
CA ALA A 361 -2.59 16.64 -13.51
C ALA A 361 -2.64 15.74 -12.27
N ILE A 362 -3.07 14.47 -12.42
CA ILE A 362 -3.11 13.50 -11.31
C ILE A 362 -1.69 13.09 -10.85
N SER A 363 -0.69 13.03 -11.75
CA SER A 363 0.73 12.88 -11.40
C SER A 363 1.21 14.01 -10.47
N ARG A 364 0.82 15.26 -10.75
CA ARG A 364 1.13 16.42 -9.90
C ARG A 364 0.41 16.38 -8.54
N LEU A 365 -0.80 15.83 -8.46
CA LEU A 365 -1.49 15.56 -7.19
C LEU A 365 -0.80 14.45 -6.40
N SER A 366 -0.36 13.37 -7.07
CA SER A 366 0.40 12.30 -6.42
C SER A 366 1.71 12.82 -5.80
N HIS A 367 2.39 13.75 -6.48
CA HIS A 367 3.54 14.47 -5.92
C HIS A 367 3.16 15.37 -4.72
N PHE A 368 2.00 16.04 -4.77
CA PHE A 368 1.53 16.83 -3.62
C PHE A 368 1.37 15.94 -2.39
N TYR A 369 0.65 14.82 -2.50
CA TYR A 369 0.47 13.90 -1.38
C TYR A 369 1.74 13.18 -0.91
N ALA A 370 2.71 12.95 -1.80
CA ALA A 370 4.02 12.42 -1.42
C ALA A 370 4.88 13.44 -0.64
N HIS A 371 4.74 14.74 -0.96
CA HIS A 371 5.39 15.84 -0.24
C HIS A 371 4.72 16.11 1.11
N GLU A 372 3.40 16.18 1.14
CA GLU A 372 2.59 16.53 2.31
C GLU A 372 2.31 15.36 3.27
N SER A 373 2.95 14.21 3.09
CA SER A 373 2.81 13.06 3.98
C SER A 373 3.74 13.17 5.18
N CYS A 374 3.20 13.20 6.40
CA CYS A 374 3.98 13.21 7.66
C CYS A 374 4.91 11.98 7.87
N GLY A 375 4.81 10.96 7.01
CA GLY A 375 5.66 9.77 7.03
C GLY A 375 5.45 8.83 8.23
N GLN A 376 4.43 9.02 9.06
CA GLN A 376 4.21 8.23 10.28
C GLN A 376 3.90 6.76 9.98
N CYS A 377 2.78 6.48 9.28
CA CYS A 377 2.38 5.11 8.96
C CYS A 377 3.01 4.61 7.66
N THR A 378 3.51 3.36 7.68
CA THR A 378 4.24 2.75 6.55
C THR A 378 3.44 2.70 5.24
N PRO A 379 2.15 2.33 5.21
CA PRO A 379 1.39 2.30 3.96
C PRO A 379 1.29 3.68 3.29
N CYS A 380 1.17 4.75 4.07
CA CYS A 380 1.19 6.11 3.52
C CYS A 380 2.61 6.54 3.12
N ARG A 381 3.61 6.38 4.01
CA ARG A 381 4.99 6.85 3.79
C ARG A 381 5.64 6.25 2.54
N GLU A 382 5.50 4.94 2.37
CA GLU A 382 6.10 4.24 1.22
C GLU A 382 5.15 4.23 0.02
N GLY A 383 3.84 4.09 0.27
CA GLY A 383 2.83 4.03 -0.78
C GLY A 383 2.73 5.32 -1.59
N SER A 384 2.73 6.50 -0.95
CA SER A 384 2.62 7.79 -1.66
C SER A 384 3.80 7.99 -2.62
N LYS A 385 5.02 7.77 -2.14
CA LYS A 385 6.26 7.82 -2.94
C LYS A 385 6.28 6.80 -4.07
N TRP A 386 5.80 5.58 -3.81
CA TRP A 386 5.76 4.54 -4.85
C TRP A 386 4.70 4.86 -5.92
N THR A 387 3.51 5.32 -5.52
CA THR A 387 2.48 5.79 -6.46
C THR A 387 2.96 6.98 -7.30
N GLU A 388 3.65 7.94 -6.69
CA GLU A 388 4.26 9.09 -7.39
C GLU A 388 5.27 8.62 -8.45
N GLN A 389 6.15 7.67 -8.12
CA GLN A 389 7.11 7.10 -9.07
C GLN A 389 6.44 6.35 -10.23
N ILE A 390 5.31 5.66 -9.99
CA ILE A 390 4.54 5.01 -11.05
C ILE A 390 3.86 6.07 -11.92
N MET A 391 3.22 7.08 -11.32
CA MET A 391 2.55 8.17 -12.03
C MET A 391 3.50 9.00 -12.89
N LYS A 392 4.70 9.34 -12.39
CA LYS A 392 5.77 9.98 -13.17
C LYS A 392 6.27 9.15 -14.37
N ARG A 393 6.07 7.82 -14.36
CA ARG A 393 6.31 6.97 -15.54
C ARG A 393 5.11 6.93 -16.48
N PHE A 394 3.89 6.89 -15.95
CA PHE A 394 2.66 6.90 -16.74
C PHE A 394 2.47 8.21 -17.50
N GLU A 395 2.76 9.36 -16.88
CA GLU A 395 2.85 10.68 -17.51
C GLU A 395 3.75 10.67 -18.75
N LYS A 396 4.86 9.91 -18.71
CA LYS A 396 5.82 9.75 -19.81
C LYS A 396 5.54 8.54 -20.71
N GLY A 397 4.43 7.83 -20.54
CA GLY A 397 4.13 6.58 -21.28
C GLY A 397 5.06 5.40 -20.98
N ARG A 398 6.00 5.52 -20.03
CA ARG A 398 6.98 4.49 -19.63
C ARG A 398 6.40 3.39 -18.72
N GLY A 399 5.08 3.27 -18.68
CA GLY A 399 4.37 2.22 -17.96
C GLY A 399 4.26 0.93 -18.78
N ARG A 400 3.61 -0.07 -18.21
CA ARG A 400 3.11 -1.26 -18.91
C ARG A 400 1.65 -1.46 -18.52
N PRO A 401 0.77 -2.00 -19.37
CA PRO A 401 -0.66 -2.16 -19.04
C PRO A 401 -0.92 -2.87 -17.71
N ARG A 402 -0.16 -3.94 -17.41
CA ARG A 402 -0.24 -4.66 -16.12
C ARG A 402 0.07 -3.78 -14.90
N GLU A 403 0.86 -2.71 -15.06
CA GLU A 403 1.17 -1.80 -13.96
C GLU A 403 -0.02 -0.92 -13.59
N ILE A 404 -1.01 -0.74 -14.47
CA ILE A 404 -2.27 -0.04 -14.16
C ILE A 404 -3.04 -0.84 -13.11
N ASP A 405 -3.19 -2.15 -13.32
CA ASP A 405 -3.84 -3.06 -12.35
C ASP A 405 -3.03 -3.17 -11.05
N MET A 406 -1.69 -3.21 -11.13
CA MET A 406 -0.81 -3.17 -9.96
C MET A 406 -0.95 -1.87 -9.16
N LEU A 407 -1.10 -0.72 -9.83
CA LEU A 407 -1.32 0.58 -9.18
C LEU A 407 -2.69 0.61 -8.50
N GLN A 408 -3.71 0.04 -9.14
CA GLN A 408 -5.06 -0.12 -8.58
C GLN A 408 -5.07 -1.05 -7.35
N GLU A 409 -4.26 -2.12 -7.35
CA GLU A 409 -4.03 -2.97 -6.16
C GLU A 409 -3.30 -2.20 -5.05
N LEU A 410 -2.25 -1.44 -5.38
CA LEU A 410 -1.48 -0.65 -4.43
C LEU A 410 -2.34 0.40 -3.72
N THR A 411 -3.17 1.15 -4.47
CA THR A 411 -4.09 2.13 -3.87
C THR A 411 -5.06 1.50 -2.86
N LYS A 412 -5.50 0.26 -3.12
CA LYS A 412 -6.40 -0.50 -2.22
C LYS A 412 -5.68 -1.12 -1.01
N GLN A 413 -4.35 -1.24 -1.05
CA GLN A 413 -3.53 -1.64 0.10
C GLN A 413 -3.20 -0.47 1.04
N VAL A 414 -3.33 0.77 0.55
CA VAL A 414 -3.21 1.99 1.37
C VAL A 414 -4.55 2.31 2.03
N GLU A 415 -5.63 2.32 1.25
CA GLU A 415 -7.00 2.57 1.69
C GLU A 415 -7.39 1.64 2.86
N GLY A 416 -7.94 2.21 3.93
CA GLY A 416 -8.27 1.50 5.18
C GLY A 416 -7.09 1.01 6.03
N HIS A 417 -5.84 1.20 5.61
CA HIS A 417 -4.63 0.73 6.32
C HIS A 417 -3.72 1.86 6.82
N THR A 418 -4.16 3.12 6.72
CA THR A 418 -3.45 4.31 7.22
C THR A 418 -4.06 4.84 8.52
N ILE A 419 -3.27 5.55 9.34
CA ILE A 419 -3.74 6.13 10.61
C ILE A 419 -4.80 7.22 10.37
N CYS A 420 -4.68 7.96 9.27
CA CYS A 420 -5.63 9.00 8.87
C CYS A 420 -6.04 8.86 7.40
N ALA A 421 -7.06 9.64 7.01
CA ALA A 421 -7.62 9.68 5.66
C ALA A 421 -6.71 10.28 4.58
N LEU A 422 -5.49 10.75 4.90
CA LEU A 422 -4.52 11.18 3.87
C LEU A 422 -4.17 10.01 2.92
N GLY A 423 -4.18 8.77 3.42
CA GLY A 423 -4.02 7.56 2.60
C GLY A 423 -5.10 7.40 1.54
N GLU A 424 -6.35 7.63 1.91
CA GLU A 424 -7.51 7.66 1.01
C GLU A 424 -7.39 8.83 0.02
N ALA A 425 -7.06 10.03 0.52
CA ALA A 425 -6.93 11.25 -0.28
C ALA A 425 -5.90 11.15 -1.42
N PHE A 426 -4.82 10.39 -1.26
CA PHE A 426 -3.86 10.16 -2.36
C PHE A 426 -4.19 8.96 -3.24
N ALA A 427 -4.89 7.96 -2.68
CA ALA A 427 -5.33 6.79 -3.42
C ALA A 427 -6.46 7.13 -4.42
N TRP A 428 -7.51 7.80 -3.94
CA TRP A 428 -8.74 8.08 -4.67
C TRP A 428 -8.59 8.83 -6.01
N PRO A 429 -7.70 9.82 -6.17
CA PRO A 429 -7.50 10.51 -7.46
C PRO A 429 -6.89 9.57 -8.51
N ILE A 430 -5.99 8.68 -8.08
CA ILE A 430 -5.40 7.64 -8.93
C ILE A 430 -6.44 6.58 -9.29
N GLN A 431 -7.26 6.14 -8.32
CA GLN A 431 -8.36 5.21 -8.59
C GLN A 431 -9.38 5.80 -9.59
N GLY A 432 -9.73 7.08 -9.46
CA GLY A 432 -10.60 7.79 -10.40
C GLY A 432 -9.98 7.88 -11.81
N LEU A 433 -8.69 8.23 -11.90
CA LEU A 433 -7.97 8.25 -13.18
C LEU A 433 -7.99 6.87 -13.85
N ILE A 434 -7.69 5.80 -13.11
CA ILE A 434 -7.72 4.43 -13.65
C ILE A 434 -9.14 4.04 -14.08
N ARG A 435 -10.16 4.37 -13.29
CA ARG A 435 -11.55 4.01 -13.59
C ARG A 435 -12.10 4.72 -14.85
N HIS A 436 -11.75 5.98 -15.08
CA HIS A 436 -12.35 6.80 -16.14
C HIS A 436 -11.43 7.05 -17.35
N PHE A 437 -10.10 7.02 -17.15
CA PHE A 437 -9.08 7.37 -18.15
C PHE A 437 -8.06 6.25 -18.41
N ARG A 438 -8.36 4.99 -18.05
CA ARG A 438 -7.56 3.81 -18.47
C ARG A 438 -7.27 3.76 -19.97
N PRO A 439 -8.21 4.04 -20.89
CA PRO A 439 -7.91 4.06 -22.32
C PRO A 439 -6.84 5.11 -22.69
N GLU A 440 -6.82 6.27 -22.01
CA GLU A 440 -5.79 7.29 -22.23
C GLU A 440 -4.41 6.85 -21.69
N LEU A 441 -4.38 6.18 -20.54
CA LEU A 441 -3.17 5.57 -19.99
C LEU A 441 -2.60 4.50 -20.93
N GLU A 442 -3.45 3.60 -21.43
CA GLU A 442 -3.04 2.52 -22.35
C GLU A 442 -2.60 3.08 -23.71
N GLU A 443 -3.32 4.06 -24.26
CA GLU A 443 -2.95 4.74 -25.51
C GLU A 443 -1.63 5.49 -25.38
N ARG A 444 -1.39 6.19 -24.26
CA ARG A 444 -0.12 6.87 -23.99
C ARG A 444 1.05 5.89 -23.84
N MET A 445 0.83 4.71 -23.26
CA MET A 445 1.83 3.64 -23.24
C MET A 445 2.06 3.04 -24.63
N ARG A 446 1.01 2.92 -25.46
CA ARG A 446 1.10 2.44 -26.84
C ARG A 446 1.90 3.40 -27.72
N LYS A 447 1.58 4.70 -27.70
CA LYS A 447 2.34 5.74 -28.42
C LYS A 447 3.80 5.80 -28.00
N TYR A 448 4.07 5.79 -26.68
CA TYR A 448 5.44 5.76 -26.20
C TYR A 448 6.19 4.50 -26.66
N ALA A 449 5.52 3.34 -26.68
CA ALA A 449 6.12 2.14 -27.25
C ALA A 449 6.43 2.35 -28.73
N GLU A 450 5.45 2.75 -29.56
CA GLU A 450 5.58 3.03 -31.00
C GLU A 450 6.75 3.97 -31.31
N GLU A 451 6.79 5.15 -30.69
CA GLU A 451 7.84 6.17 -30.83
C GLU A 451 9.24 5.67 -30.40
N ASN A 452 9.31 4.76 -29.42
CA ASN A 452 10.56 4.21 -28.88
C ASN A 452 10.83 2.76 -29.36
N GLY A 453 10.30 2.39 -30.54
CA GLY A 453 10.49 1.06 -31.14
C GLY A 453 9.36 0.08 -30.84
N GLY A 454 8.13 0.46 -31.21
CA GLY A 454 6.92 -0.29 -30.88
C GLY A 454 7.01 -1.73 -31.38
N ALA A 455 6.76 -2.68 -30.49
CA ALA A 455 6.87 -4.11 -30.76
C ALA A 455 8.30 -4.65 -31.05
N ASN A 456 9.36 -4.01 -30.54
CA ASN A 456 10.54 -4.77 -30.11
C ASN A 456 10.28 -5.67 -28.86
N ALA A 457 9.01 -5.97 -28.55
CA ALA A 457 8.64 -7.18 -27.80
C ALA A 457 8.77 -8.44 -28.68
N LEU A 458 8.36 -8.35 -29.96
CA LEU A 458 8.77 -9.33 -30.96
C LEU A 458 10.24 -9.13 -31.29
N GLY A 459 10.71 -7.92 -31.57
CA GLY A 459 12.14 -7.67 -31.85
C GLY A 459 13.13 -8.10 -30.77
N ALA A 460 12.85 -8.04 -29.46
CA ALA A 460 13.78 -8.53 -28.43
C ALA A 460 13.69 -10.07 -28.21
N GLY A 461 12.56 -10.68 -28.56
CA GLY A 461 12.43 -12.14 -28.64
C GLY A 461 13.08 -12.68 -29.91
N LEU A 462 12.80 -12.04 -31.03
CA LEU A 462 13.29 -12.32 -32.37
C LEU A 462 14.76 -11.92 -32.54
N GLU A 463 15.30 -10.91 -31.88
CA GLU A 463 16.76 -10.69 -31.80
C GLU A 463 17.41 -11.75 -30.92
N ARG A 464 16.76 -12.25 -29.87
CA ARG A 464 17.31 -13.37 -29.10
C ARG A 464 17.28 -14.67 -29.90
N ILE A 465 16.22 -14.88 -30.68
CA ILE A 465 16.07 -16.03 -31.57
C ILE A 465 16.92 -15.87 -32.83
N LEU A 466 17.14 -14.66 -33.36
CA LEU A 466 17.98 -14.37 -34.54
C LEU A 466 19.45 -14.23 -34.18
N ARG A 467 19.83 -13.76 -32.99
CA ARG A 467 21.22 -13.87 -32.49
C ARG A 467 21.51 -15.31 -32.06
N GLY A 468 20.50 -16.04 -31.56
CA GLY A 468 20.57 -17.49 -31.36
C GLY A 468 20.70 -18.27 -32.67
N LEU A 469 19.93 -17.90 -33.69
CA LEU A 469 19.97 -18.48 -35.03
C LEU A 469 21.19 -18.00 -35.82
N GLN A 470 21.68 -16.77 -35.65
CA GLN A 470 22.96 -16.30 -36.22
C GLN A 470 24.13 -16.98 -35.54
N ALA A 471 24.07 -17.22 -34.22
CA ALA A 471 25.05 -18.07 -33.56
C ALA A 471 24.98 -19.49 -34.12
N LEU A 472 23.79 -20.09 -34.25
CA LEU A 472 23.60 -21.41 -34.85
C LEU A 472 24.02 -21.46 -36.33
N THR A 473 23.75 -20.46 -37.17
CA THR A 473 24.16 -20.43 -38.59
C THR A 473 25.60 -20.00 -38.79
N ALA A 474 26.23 -19.29 -37.83
CA ALA A 474 27.68 -19.13 -37.81
C ALA A 474 28.37 -20.45 -37.40
N ILE A 475 27.78 -21.19 -36.45
CA ILE A 475 28.21 -22.54 -36.07
C ILE A 475 28.00 -23.55 -37.23
N SER A 476 26.90 -23.46 -37.97
CA SER A 476 26.62 -24.33 -39.14
C SER A 476 27.34 -23.88 -40.42
N GLY A 477 27.58 -22.58 -40.59
CA GLY A 477 28.29 -22.01 -41.74
C GLY A 477 29.80 -22.19 -41.70
N ALA A 478 30.35 -22.59 -40.55
CA ALA A 478 31.77 -22.96 -40.39
C ALA A 478 32.12 -24.35 -40.95
N TYR A 479 31.14 -25.12 -41.46
CA TYR A 479 31.35 -26.50 -41.91
C TYR A 479 32.06 -26.73 -43.27
N PRO A 480 32.17 -25.79 -44.22
CA PRO A 480 32.93 -26.02 -45.46
C PRO A 480 34.44 -26.27 -45.24
N SER A 481 34.99 -25.84 -44.11
CA SER A 481 36.41 -26.00 -43.77
C SER A 481 36.78 -27.39 -43.26
N LEU A 482 35.79 -28.21 -42.86
CA LEU A 482 36.01 -29.52 -42.24
C LEU A 482 36.46 -30.61 -43.24
N VAL A 483 36.29 -30.38 -44.55
CA VAL A 483 36.75 -31.32 -45.59
C VAL A 483 38.18 -31.02 -46.05
N SER A 484 38.62 -29.75 -46.07
CA SER A 484 39.99 -29.39 -46.45
C SER A 484 41.04 -29.72 -45.39
N LEU A 485 40.65 -29.89 -44.13
CA LEU A 485 41.55 -30.22 -43.01
C LEU A 485 41.65 -31.72 -42.69
N LEU A 486 41.11 -32.57 -43.56
CA LEU A 486 41.43 -34.00 -43.63
C LEU A 486 42.75 -34.30 -44.37
N LEU A 487 43.47 -33.26 -44.85
CA LEU A 487 44.59 -33.37 -45.79
C LEU A 487 45.92 -32.72 -45.33
N LEU A 488 46.08 -32.32 -44.06
CA LEU A 488 47.36 -31.79 -43.56
C LEU A 488 47.91 -32.63 -42.39
N ALA A 489 49.14 -33.11 -42.58
CA ALA A 489 49.85 -34.07 -41.74
C ALA A 489 50.49 -33.44 -40.48
N PRO A 490 50.94 -34.24 -39.49
CA PRO A 490 51.48 -33.72 -38.23
C PRO A 490 52.86 -33.04 -38.43
N GLY A 491 53.05 -31.83 -37.89
CA GLY A 491 54.39 -31.21 -37.84
C GLY A 491 54.54 -29.68 -37.71
N ALA A 492 53.46 -28.89 -37.58
CA ALA A 492 53.58 -27.42 -37.56
C ALA A 492 53.84 -26.80 -36.15
N PRO A 493 54.62 -25.70 -36.02
CA PRO A 493 54.98 -25.11 -34.71
C PRO A 493 53.93 -24.14 -34.13
N TYR A 494 54.03 -23.84 -32.82
CA TYR A 494 53.14 -22.94 -32.07
C TYR A 494 53.49 -21.43 -32.20
N PRO A 495 52.55 -20.50 -31.93
CA PRO A 495 52.75 -19.06 -32.14
C PRO A 495 53.40 -18.31 -30.94
N PRO A 496 54.05 -17.15 -31.18
CA PRO A 496 54.97 -16.48 -30.25
C PRO A 496 54.34 -15.74 -29.05
N LEU A 497 53.03 -15.82 -28.83
CA LEU A 497 52.36 -15.11 -27.71
C LEU A 497 52.70 -15.70 -26.32
N LEU A 498 53.19 -16.94 -26.29
CA LEU A 498 53.45 -17.70 -25.06
C LEU A 498 54.80 -17.37 -24.39
N GLU A 499 55.77 -16.80 -25.11
CA GLU A 499 57.07 -16.42 -24.52
C GLU A 499 56.97 -15.16 -23.63
N ALA A 500 56.07 -14.22 -23.96
CA ALA A 500 55.93 -12.95 -23.27
C ALA A 500 55.44 -13.04 -21.80
N LEU A 501 54.98 -14.21 -21.35
CA LEU A 501 54.38 -14.41 -20.02
C LEU A 501 55.28 -15.18 -19.02
N GLY A 502 56.54 -15.47 -19.39
CA GLY A 502 57.50 -16.22 -18.56
C GLY A 502 57.64 -15.74 -17.10
N PRO A 503 57.90 -14.43 -16.83
CA PRO A 503 58.28 -13.97 -15.48
C PRO A 503 57.19 -14.09 -14.40
N LEU A 504 55.91 -14.00 -14.77
CA LEU A 504 54.79 -14.02 -13.82
C LEU A 504 54.31 -15.44 -13.47
N ARG A 505 54.84 -16.47 -14.16
CA ARG A 505 54.39 -17.86 -14.03
C ARG A 505 54.67 -18.49 -12.66
N GLY A 506 55.64 -17.99 -11.90
CA GLY A 506 55.98 -18.50 -10.56
C GLY A 506 54.99 -18.06 -9.46
N HIS A 507 54.75 -16.75 -9.35
CA HIS A 507 53.98 -16.16 -8.25
C HIS A 507 52.49 -16.48 -8.31
N LEU A 508 51.85 -16.33 -9.49
CA LEU A 508 50.43 -16.65 -9.69
C LEU A 508 50.10 -18.12 -9.37
N ASN A 509 51.07 -19.01 -9.58
CA ASN A 509 50.94 -20.43 -9.31
C ASN A 509 50.92 -20.72 -7.79
N LEU A 510 51.83 -20.13 -7.01
CA LEU A 510 51.93 -20.39 -5.57
C LEU A 510 50.67 -19.98 -4.80
N THR A 511 50.10 -18.81 -5.10
CA THR A 511 48.88 -18.31 -4.44
C THR A 511 47.65 -19.18 -4.77
N ARG A 512 47.53 -19.64 -6.03
CA ARG A 512 46.43 -20.51 -6.48
C ARG A 512 46.50 -21.90 -5.82
N ARG A 513 47.68 -22.35 -5.41
CA ARG A 513 47.93 -23.66 -4.76
C ARG A 513 47.57 -23.69 -3.27
N PHE A 514 47.90 -22.64 -2.51
CA PHE A 514 47.50 -22.55 -1.09
C PHE A 514 45.97 -22.64 -0.90
N ILE A 515 45.21 -22.00 -1.79
CA ILE A 515 43.74 -22.03 -1.79
C ILE A 515 43.22 -23.46 -2.05
N ARG A 516 43.86 -24.22 -2.96
CA ARG A 516 43.48 -25.60 -3.31
C ARG A 516 43.79 -26.60 -2.20
N PHE A 517 44.94 -26.47 -1.52
CA PHE A 517 45.27 -27.31 -0.37
C PHE A 517 44.32 -27.08 0.83
N PHE A 518 43.86 -25.84 1.03
CA PHE A 518 42.84 -25.56 2.05
C PHE A 518 41.46 -26.14 1.67
N TRP A 519 41.11 -26.13 0.37
CA TRP A 519 39.91 -26.80 -0.14
C TRP A 519 39.96 -28.32 0.02
N PHE A 520 41.14 -28.95 -0.12
CA PHE A 520 41.35 -30.39 0.09
C PHE A 520 40.95 -30.81 1.52
N LEU A 521 41.53 -30.16 2.54
CA LEU A 521 41.24 -30.46 3.96
C LEU A 521 39.77 -30.20 4.30
N ASN A 522 39.20 -29.09 3.80
CA ASN A 522 37.81 -28.74 4.06
C ASN A 522 36.81 -29.70 3.37
N SER A 523 37.15 -30.24 2.20
CA SER A 523 36.28 -31.17 1.46
C SER A 523 36.17 -32.54 2.16
N PHE A 524 37.26 -33.07 2.70
CA PHE A 524 37.21 -34.28 3.51
C PHE A 524 36.47 -34.06 4.84
N GLY A 525 36.68 -32.92 5.52
CA GLY A 525 35.91 -32.57 6.71
C GLY A 525 34.41 -32.44 6.45
N ALA A 526 34.02 -31.84 5.32
CA ALA A 526 32.62 -31.75 4.90
C ALA A 526 32.01 -33.13 4.57
N SER A 527 32.75 -33.99 3.87
CA SER A 527 32.33 -35.36 3.56
C SER A 527 32.14 -36.20 4.84
N TYR A 528 33.10 -36.13 5.77
CA TYR A 528 33.05 -36.82 7.06
C TYR A 528 31.85 -36.35 7.91
N ASN A 529 31.63 -35.04 8.02
CA ASN A 529 30.50 -34.49 8.77
C ASN A 529 29.14 -34.86 8.15
N LEU A 530 29.04 -34.91 6.82
CA LEU A 530 27.84 -35.41 6.13
C LEU A 530 27.62 -36.90 6.42
N TYR A 531 28.69 -37.71 6.39
CA TYR A 531 28.63 -39.15 6.67
C TYR A 531 28.27 -39.46 8.13
N THR A 532 28.85 -38.78 9.12
CA THR A 532 28.53 -38.98 10.55
C THR A 532 27.18 -38.41 10.96
N SER A 533 26.63 -37.45 10.20
CA SER A 533 25.25 -36.97 10.39
C SER A 533 24.17 -37.92 9.85
N ALA A 534 24.55 -38.99 9.14
CA ALA A 534 23.62 -40.00 8.66
C ALA A 534 23.33 -41.05 9.75
N PRO A 535 22.05 -41.42 10.00
CA PRO A 535 21.71 -42.40 11.03
C PRO A 535 22.21 -43.80 10.65
N SER A 536 23.07 -44.39 11.50
CA SER A 536 23.67 -45.71 11.28
C SER A 536 22.72 -46.86 11.65
N SER A 537 22.46 -47.75 10.70
CA SER A 537 21.65 -48.97 10.91
C SER A 537 22.53 -50.17 11.33
N ALA A 538 22.83 -50.32 12.63
CA ALA A 538 23.48 -51.53 13.16
C ALA A 538 23.28 -51.78 14.68
N SER A 539 22.35 -52.70 15.01
CA SER A 539 22.30 -53.52 16.24
C SER A 539 22.03 -52.81 17.61
N PRO A 540 21.81 -53.55 18.73
CA PRO A 540 20.47 -54.03 19.11
C PRO A 540 19.98 -53.52 20.50
N ALA A 541 18.68 -53.72 20.80
CA ALA A 541 18.01 -53.37 22.07
C ALA A 541 18.22 -54.45 23.17
N PRO A 542 17.67 -54.35 24.42
CA PRO A 542 16.88 -53.30 25.11
C PRO A 542 17.59 -52.87 26.45
N PRO A 543 17.00 -52.53 27.64
CA PRO A 543 15.60 -52.23 28.04
C PRO A 543 15.37 -51.03 29.03
N ALA A 544 14.08 -50.81 29.33
CA ALA A 544 13.45 -50.36 30.60
C ALA A 544 13.74 -48.97 31.25
N GLY A 545 12.72 -48.09 31.17
CA GLY A 545 12.51 -46.96 32.08
C GLY A 545 11.43 -45.97 31.59
N PRO A 546 10.28 -45.79 32.28
CA PRO A 546 9.26 -44.79 31.93
C PRO A 546 9.41 -43.51 32.81
N PRO A 547 8.65 -42.43 32.54
CA PRO A 547 8.66 -41.69 31.30
C PRO A 547 8.91 -40.18 31.55
N GLN A 548 9.55 -39.45 30.63
CA GLN A 548 9.41 -37.98 30.58
C GLN A 548 9.17 -37.47 29.16
N SER A 549 8.31 -36.46 29.08
CA SER A 549 7.72 -35.95 27.86
C SER A 549 8.73 -35.10 27.05
N LYS A 550 9.01 -35.56 25.83
CA LYS A 550 9.25 -34.76 24.61
C LYS A 550 9.70 -35.71 23.49
N ASN A 551 8.83 -35.92 22.51
CA ASN A 551 9.18 -36.28 21.14
C ASN A 551 7.89 -36.22 20.29
N GLY A 552 7.93 -35.90 19.00
CA GLY A 552 9.08 -35.96 18.09
C GLY A 552 8.98 -37.24 17.28
N GLY A 553 8.39 -37.16 16.08
CA GLY A 553 8.21 -38.30 15.19
C GLY A 553 9.53 -38.77 14.58
N GLY A 554 10.33 -39.47 15.38
CA GLY A 554 11.57 -40.12 14.96
C GLY A 554 11.32 -41.38 14.14
N GLY A 555 10.77 -41.24 12.94
CA GLY A 555 10.81 -42.28 11.93
C GLY A 555 12.20 -42.34 11.28
N VAL A 556 12.81 -43.52 11.20
CA VAL A 556 14.13 -43.69 10.56
C VAL A 556 13.98 -43.46 9.05
N VAL A 557 14.50 -42.33 8.55
CA VAL A 557 14.48 -42.00 7.12
C VAL A 557 15.80 -42.48 6.47
N PRO A 558 15.76 -43.34 5.44
CA PRO A 558 16.98 -43.79 4.77
C PRO A 558 17.69 -42.66 4.02
N VAL A 559 19.02 -42.72 3.98
CA VAL A 559 19.88 -41.71 3.32
C VAL A 559 19.58 -41.66 1.81
N GLY A 560 18.90 -40.62 1.37
CA GLY A 560 18.47 -40.50 -0.03
C GLY A 560 19.63 -40.23 -1.00
N LEU A 561 19.51 -40.75 -2.23
CA LEU A 561 20.50 -40.66 -3.32
C LEU A 561 21.26 -39.32 -3.44
N GLY A 562 20.57 -38.18 -3.32
CA GLY A 562 21.20 -36.85 -3.43
C GLY A 562 22.19 -36.49 -2.30
N ALA A 563 22.12 -37.15 -1.14
CA ALA A 563 23.12 -37.01 -0.08
C ALA A 563 24.36 -37.87 -0.37
N TRP A 564 24.16 -39.10 -0.86
CA TRP A 564 25.25 -39.97 -1.32
C TRP A 564 26.04 -39.34 -2.49
N LEU A 565 25.37 -38.69 -3.44
CA LEU A 565 26.03 -37.98 -4.55
C LEU A 565 26.87 -36.78 -4.06
N ASP A 566 26.44 -36.08 -3.00
CA ASP A 566 27.24 -35.00 -2.39
C ASP A 566 28.45 -35.55 -1.61
N ILE A 567 28.28 -36.63 -0.83
CA ILE A 567 29.40 -37.32 -0.16
C ILE A 567 30.43 -37.77 -1.20
N LEU A 568 29.98 -38.36 -2.32
CA LEU A 568 30.87 -38.78 -3.41
C LEU A 568 31.56 -37.57 -4.07
N ARG A 569 30.83 -36.47 -4.35
CA ARG A 569 31.38 -35.21 -4.87
C ARG A 569 32.52 -34.70 -3.98
N PHE A 570 32.30 -34.54 -2.68
CA PHE A 570 33.32 -33.98 -1.79
C PHE A 570 34.52 -34.93 -1.60
N THR A 571 34.28 -36.24 -1.59
CA THR A 571 35.35 -37.25 -1.53
C THR A 571 36.23 -37.22 -2.81
N LEU A 572 35.62 -37.11 -3.99
CA LEU A 572 36.34 -37.01 -5.26
C LEU A 572 37.10 -35.69 -5.42
N LEU A 573 36.55 -34.56 -4.95
CA LEU A 573 37.28 -33.28 -4.86
C LEU A 573 38.49 -33.39 -3.90
N GLY A 574 38.34 -34.14 -2.82
CA GLY A 574 39.43 -34.48 -1.91
C GLY A 574 40.53 -35.31 -2.60
N LEU A 575 40.17 -36.39 -3.29
CA LEU A 575 41.15 -37.21 -4.03
C LEU A 575 41.88 -36.42 -5.12
N TYR A 576 41.16 -35.57 -5.86
CA TYR A 576 41.74 -34.63 -6.81
C TYR A 576 42.76 -33.69 -6.15
N GLY A 577 42.36 -32.98 -5.08
CA GLY A 577 43.24 -32.02 -4.38
C GLY A 577 44.46 -32.68 -3.74
N GLY A 578 44.33 -33.94 -3.29
CA GLY A 578 45.43 -34.73 -2.76
C GLY A 578 46.44 -35.12 -3.83
N LEU A 579 45.98 -35.66 -4.96
CA LEU A 579 46.85 -36.05 -6.07
C LEU A 579 47.52 -34.85 -6.76
N GLU A 580 46.81 -33.73 -6.93
CA GLU A 580 47.41 -32.46 -7.41
C GLU A 580 48.48 -31.94 -6.45
N SER A 581 48.32 -32.15 -5.13
CA SER A 581 49.32 -31.75 -4.12
C SER A 581 50.54 -32.68 -4.08
N LEU A 582 50.36 -33.99 -4.32
CA LEU A 582 51.43 -34.99 -4.30
C LEU A 582 52.28 -34.99 -5.59
N THR A 583 51.68 -34.66 -6.73
CA THR A 583 52.38 -34.51 -8.03
C THR A 583 53.05 -33.14 -8.19
N LEU A 584 52.81 -32.22 -7.26
CA LEU A 584 53.30 -30.84 -7.32
C LEU A 584 54.84 -30.69 -7.30
N PRO A 585 55.62 -31.44 -6.50
CA PRO A 585 57.08 -31.29 -6.46
C PRO A 585 57.74 -31.68 -7.79
N ASP A 586 57.30 -32.80 -8.37
CA ASP A 586 57.73 -33.33 -9.66
C ASP A 586 57.38 -32.39 -10.82
N LEU A 587 56.17 -31.82 -10.86
CA LEU A 587 55.77 -30.82 -11.86
C LEU A 587 56.57 -29.51 -11.78
N LEU A 588 57.30 -29.30 -10.69
CA LEU A 588 58.16 -28.13 -10.48
C LEU A 588 59.66 -28.43 -10.66
N GLY A 589 60.03 -29.69 -10.93
CA GLY A 589 61.41 -30.10 -11.13
C GLY A 589 62.33 -29.78 -9.94
N VAL A 590 61.82 -29.86 -8.71
CA VAL A 590 62.57 -29.49 -7.51
C VAL A 590 63.59 -30.57 -7.17
N PRO A 591 64.92 -30.30 -7.26
CA PRO A 591 65.92 -31.35 -7.06
C PRO A 591 65.83 -31.95 -5.65
N ARG A 592 65.91 -33.29 -5.57
CA ARG A 592 65.77 -34.12 -4.34
C ARG A 592 64.36 -34.23 -3.74
N LEU A 593 63.33 -33.70 -4.39
CA LEU A 593 61.92 -33.85 -3.98
C LEU A 593 61.02 -34.45 -5.08
N GLU A 594 61.58 -35.07 -6.11
CA GLU A 594 60.80 -35.83 -7.10
C GLU A 594 60.39 -37.20 -6.53
N PHE A 595 59.09 -37.48 -6.52
CA PHE A 595 58.50 -38.68 -5.90
C PHE A 595 58.13 -39.78 -6.91
N PHE A 596 57.78 -39.41 -8.15
CA PHE A 596 57.22 -40.32 -9.15
C PHE A 596 57.89 -40.23 -10.53
N GLY A 597 58.55 -39.11 -10.85
CA GLY A 597 59.18 -38.82 -12.15
C GLY A 597 58.19 -38.26 -13.17
N ALA A 598 58.71 -37.52 -14.16
CA ALA A 598 57.90 -36.70 -15.08
C ALA A 598 56.76 -37.44 -15.81
N GLU A 599 57.01 -38.66 -16.28
CA GLU A 599 56.04 -39.45 -17.05
C GLU A 599 54.89 -39.98 -16.17
N ARG A 600 55.20 -40.54 -14.99
CA ARG A 600 54.18 -40.96 -14.01
C ARG A 600 53.42 -39.77 -13.43
N THR A 601 54.10 -38.64 -13.23
CA THR A 601 53.50 -37.39 -12.77
C THR A 601 52.50 -36.83 -13.78
N ALA A 602 52.78 -36.91 -15.09
CA ALA A 602 51.80 -36.58 -16.12
C ALA A 602 50.58 -37.51 -16.08
N ALA A 603 50.78 -38.83 -15.92
CA ALA A 603 49.69 -39.80 -15.80
C ALA A 603 48.82 -39.58 -14.54
N LEU A 604 49.44 -39.37 -13.38
CA LEU A 604 48.75 -39.08 -12.11
C LEU A 604 47.96 -37.76 -12.17
N ASN A 605 48.48 -36.74 -12.85
CA ASN A 605 47.74 -35.49 -13.08
C ASN A 605 46.50 -35.72 -13.98
N VAL A 606 46.58 -36.60 -14.99
CA VAL A 606 45.40 -36.98 -15.79
C VAL A 606 44.34 -37.70 -14.93
N GLU A 607 44.75 -38.63 -14.06
CA GLU A 607 43.81 -39.26 -13.11
C GLU A 607 43.23 -38.26 -12.10
N ALA A 608 44.02 -37.29 -11.63
CA ALA A 608 43.53 -36.21 -10.78
C ALA A 608 42.42 -35.39 -11.47
N GLN A 609 42.63 -34.99 -12.73
CA GLN A 609 41.62 -34.27 -13.52
C GLN A 609 40.35 -35.12 -13.77
N ARG A 610 40.48 -36.45 -13.86
CA ARG A 610 39.32 -37.36 -13.93
C ARG A 610 38.51 -37.36 -12.64
N PHE A 611 39.15 -37.44 -11.48
CA PHE A 611 38.45 -37.32 -10.19
C PHE A 611 37.74 -35.96 -10.06
N TRP A 612 38.36 -34.88 -10.55
CA TRP A 612 37.72 -33.55 -10.57
C TRP A 612 36.46 -33.52 -11.45
N LEU A 613 36.53 -34.03 -12.68
CA LEU A 613 35.39 -34.11 -13.61
C LEU A 613 34.26 -34.99 -13.03
N LEU A 614 34.60 -36.16 -12.48
CA LEU A 614 33.63 -37.06 -11.83
C LEU A 614 32.93 -36.36 -10.65
N ALA A 615 33.67 -35.58 -9.85
CA ALA A 615 33.08 -34.83 -8.75
C ALA A 615 32.07 -33.77 -9.22
N LEU A 616 32.38 -33.05 -10.30
CA LEU A 616 31.48 -32.06 -10.90
C LEU A 616 30.21 -32.74 -11.45
N ALA A 617 30.37 -33.86 -12.16
CA ALA A 617 29.25 -34.66 -12.66
C ALA A 617 28.32 -35.13 -11.52
N CYS A 618 28.88 -35.60 -10.39
CA CYS A 618 28.10 -35.96 -9.21
C CYS A 618 27.41 -34.74 -8.58
N GLY A 619 28.01 -33.55 -8.64
CA GLY A 619 27.37 -32.29 -8.25
C GLY A 619 26.16 -31.91 -9.11
N VAL A 620 26.30 -32.02 -10.43
CA VAL A 620 25.19 -31.84 -11.39
C VAL A 620 24.06 -32.83 -11.08
N LEU A 621 24.39 -34.12 -10.92
CA LEU A 621 23.42 -35.18 -10.63
C LEU A 621 22.73 -35.00 -9.26
N ALA A 622 23.45 -34.56 -8.22
CA ALA A 622 22.88 -34.27 -6.90
C ALA A 622 21.87 -33.11 -6.97
N ASN A 623 22.25 -32.02 -7.64
CA ASN A 623 21.39 -30.84 -7.81
C ASN A 623 20.18 -31.13 -8.71
N LEU A 624 20.34 -31.95 -9.75
CA LEU A 624 19.26 -32.42 -10.62
C LEU A 624 18.31 -33.37 -9.88
N THR A 625 18.82 -34.28 -9.05
CA THR A 625 18.02 -35.14 -8.16
C THR A 625 17.22 -34.31 -7.15
N ARG A 626 17.81 -33.25 -6.57
CA ARG A 626 17.12 -32.30 -5.68
C ARG A 626 16.03 -31.53 -6.41
N MET A 627 16.30 -31.07 -7.63
CA MET A 627 15.35 -30.36 -8.48
C MET A 627 14.16 -31.27 -8.83
N LEU A 628 14.42 -32.51 -9.25
CA LEU A 628 13.37 -33.51 -9.51
C LEU A 628 12.54 -33.84 -8.26
N LYS A 629 13.17 -33.98 -7.07
CA LYS A 629 12.42 -34.14 -5.81
C LYS A 629 11.57 -32.92 -5.46
N ALA A 630 12.05 -31.71 -5.72
CA ALA A 630 11.26 -30.48 -5.54
C ALA A 630 10.09 -30.34 -6.52
N PHE A 631 10.14 -31.00 -7.69
CA PHE A 631 9.01 -31.15 -8.60
C PHE A 631 8.04 -32.27 -8.18
N ALA A 632 8.56 -33.45 -7.78
CA ALA A 632 7.77 -34.65 -7.54
C ALA A 632 7.14 -34.75 -6.14
N TYR A 633 7.83 -34.27 -5.11
CA TYR A 633 7.44 -34.40 -3.70
C TYR A 633 7.46 -33.05 -2.98
N ALA A 634 6.84 -32.03 -3.55
CA ALA A 634 6.57 -30.80 -2.81
C ALA A 634 5.42 -31.08 -1.80
N PRO A 635 5.68 -31.14 -0.48
CA PRO A 635 4.67 -31.63 0.46
C PRO A 635 3.54 -30.61 0.56
N VAL A 636 2.32 -31.07 0.33
CA VAL A 636 1.10 -30.29 0.64
C VAL A 636 0.99 -30.22 2.18
N PRO A 637 0.63 -29.06 2.78
CA PRO A 637 0.48 -28.96 4.23
C PRO A 637 -0.59 -29.94 4.78
N GLN A 638 -0.14 -31.07 5.33
CA GLN A 638 -1.00 -32.09 5.96
C GLN A 638 -1.37 -31.73 7.40
N HIS A 639 -1.95 -30.55 7.63
CA HIS A 639 -2.62 -30.27 8.90
C HIS A 639 -3.98 -29.59 8.70
N GLY A 640 -4.97 -30.19 9.34
CA GLY A 640 -6.35 -29.68 9.43
C GLY A 640 -7.33 -30.82 9.23
N HIS A 641 -7.84 -31.32 10.36
CA HIS A 641 -8.89 -32.32 10.48
C HIS A 641 -10.00 -32.13 9.44
N GLY A 642 -10.45 -33.24 8.86
CA GLY A 642 -11.69 -33.29 8.09
C GLY A 642 -12.91 -33.29 9.02
N TYR A 643 -14.08 -32.94 8.49
CA TYR A 643 -15.35 -33.15 9.16
C TYR A 643 -15.71 -34.65 9.12
N GLY A 644 -16.26 -35.16 10.22
CA GLY A 644 -17.10 -36.37 10.22
C GLY A 644 -16.37 -37.71 10.13
N GLY A 645 -15.87 -38.20 11.27
CA GLY A 645 -15.37 -39.55 11.48
C GLY A 645 -14.84 -39.65 12.91
N GLY A 646 -15.58 -40.30 13.81
CA GLY A 646 -15.34 -40.20 15.25
C GLY A 646 -14.32 -41.18 15.81
N GLY A 647 -13.98 -40.99 17.09
CA GLY A 647 -13.59 -42.09 17.99
C GLY A 647 -12.11 -42.47 18.06
N GLU A 648 -11.39 -41.83 18.99
CA GLU A 648 -10.56 -42.46 20.04
C GLU A 648 -9.61 -43.63 19.72
N GLU A 649 -8.33 -43.42 20.06
CA GLU A 649 -7.49 -44.51 20.57
C GLU A 649 -7.86 -44.79 22.05
N VAL A 650 -8.63 -45.85 22.29
CA VAL A 650 -8.60 -46.59 23.57
C VAL A 650 -7.92 -47.93 23.29
N GLY A 651 -6.83 -48.21 23.99
CA GLY A 651 -6.07 -49.45 23.78
C GLY A 651 -6.62 -50.62 24.58
N LYS A 652 -6.30 -51.85 24.13
CA LYS A 652 -6.34 -53.13 24.88
C LYS A 652 -7.73 -53.53 25.43
N ASP A 653 -8.33 -54.66 25.09
CA ASP A 653 -7.80 -56.00 24.80
C ASP A 653 -8.90 -56.84 24.10
N GLY A 654 -8.55 -58.05 23.65
CA GLY A 654 -9.43 -59.23 23.82
C GLY A 654 -10.74 -59.36 23.01
N ASP A 655 -10.66 -60.16 21.95
CA ASP A 655 -11.61 -61.23 21.60
C ASP A 655 -13.02 -60.92 21.02
N LYS A 656 -13.16 -61.29 19.74
CA LYS A 656 -14.27 -61.99 19.05
C LYS A 656 -15.73 -61.47 19.03
N SER A 657 -16.31 -61.74 17.85
CA SER A 657 -17.73 -61.97 17.54
C SER A 657 -18.75 -60.86 17.81
N ALA A 658 -19.34 -60.36 16.71
CA ALA A 658 -20.63 -59.69 16.75
C ALA A 658 -21.75 -60.74 16.80
N GLU A 659 -22.66 -60.63 17.78
CA GLU A 659 -24.00 -61.23 17.69
C GLU A 659 -25.00 -60.59 18.69
N GLU A 660 -26.28 -60.63 18.32
CA GLU A 660 -27.50 -60.49 19.15
C GLU A 660 -28.02 -59.15 19.73
N LYS A 661 -29.37 -59.11 19.78
CA LYS A 661 -30.30 -58.31 20.62
C LYS A 661 -30.37 -56.80 20.33
N GLU A 662 -31.40 -56.25 19.67
CA GLU A 662 -32.85 -56.54 19.61
C GLU A 662 -33.67 -56.18 20.89
N LYS A 663 -34.75 -55.42 20.68
CA LYS A 663 -35.99 -55.22 21.49
C LYS A 663 -36.07 -54.22 22.68
N LYS A 664 -37.13 -53.38 22.58
CA LYS A 664 -38.01 -52.82 23.66
C LYS A 664 -37.40 -51.71 24.56
N LYS A 665 -38.16 -50.79 25.19
CA LYS A 665 -39.57 -50.33 25.10
C LYS A 665 -39.74 -48.94 25.76
N ASP A 666 -40.84 -48.27 25.44
CA ASP A 666 -41.68 -47.33 26.22
C ASP A 666 -41.17 -46.69 27.54
N GLY A 667 -41.34 -45.36 27.70
CA GLY A 667 -41.34 -44.71 29.02
C GLY A 667 -41.27 -43.16 29.02
N GLU A 668 -42.23 -42.48 29.63
CA GLU A 668 -42.17 -41.03 29.93
C GLU A 668 -41.29 -40.75 31.18
N LYS A 669 -40.44 -39.72 31.14
CA LYS A 669 -40.48 -38.51 32.02
C LYS A 669 -39.19 -37.68 32.02
N GLN A 670 -39.40 -36.36 31.98
CA GLN A 670 -38.70 -35.23 32.63
C GLN A 670 -37.16 -35.16 32.82
N ASP A 671 -36.69 -33.93 32.54
CA ASP A 671 -35.58 -33.18 33.15
C ASP A 671 -34.10 -33.51 32.80
N GLY A 672 -33.59 -32.79 31.80
CA GLY A 672 -32.38 -31.95 31.90
C GLY A 672 -30.97 -32.58 31.92
N ASP A 673 -30.23 -32.42 30.82
CA ASP A 673 -28.90 -31.77 30.83
C ASP A 673 -28.56 -31.17 29.45
N GLY A 674 -27.54 -30.31 29.37
CA GLY A 674 -27.29 -29.39 28.27
C GLY A 674 -26.70 -29.97 26.99
N GLY A 675 -27.34 -29.65 25.86
CA GLY A 675 -26.69 -29.60 24.54
C GLY A 675 -26.87 -28.21 23.96
N GLU A 676 -25.79 -27.43 23.85
CA GLU A 676 -25.86 -26.11 23.22
C GLU A 676 -26.33 -26.23 21.74
N PRO A 677 -27.22 -25.34 21.26
CA PRO A 677 -27.59 -25.32 19.86
C PRO A 677 -26.38 -24.87 19.02
N LEU A 678 -25.88 -25.78 18.17
CA LEU A 678 -24.73 -25.53 17.30
C LEU A 678 -24.90 -24.25 16.47
N ASP A 679 -24.11 -23.22 16.79
CA ASP A 679 -24.10 -21.95 16.07
C ASP A 679 -23.47 -22.14 14.67
N TRP A 680 -24.35 -22.23 13.68
CA TRP A 680 -24.00 -22.35 12.26
C TRP A 680 -23.29 -21.10 11.71
N GLU A 681 -23.38 -19.93 12.35
CA GLU A 681 -22.63 -18.74 11.96
C GLU A 681 -21.20 -18.78 12.48
N ALA A 682 -20.98 -19.14 13.76
CA ALA A 682 -19.65 -19.39 14.32
C ALA A 682 -18.90 -20.50 13.54
N GLU A 683 -19.57 -21.61 13.24
CA GLU A 683 -18.94 -22.71 12.51
C GLU A 683 -18.67 -22.34 11.03
N ARG A 684 -19.53 -21.52 10.39
CA ARG A 684 -19.22 -20.91 9.08
C ARG A 684 -18.04 -19.94 9.14
N ALA A 685 -17.91 -19.15 10.21
CA ALA A 685 -16.78 -18.24 10.41
C ALA A 685 -15.47 -19.01 10.57
N ARG A 686 -15.48 -20.09 11.39
CA ARG A 686 -14.36 -21.02 11.57
C ARG A 686 -13.94 -21.68 10.26
N LEU A 687 -14.90 -22.20 9.47
CA LEU A 687 -14.66 -22.76 8.14
C LEU A 687 -14.04 -21.73 7.17
N ARG A 688 -14.56 -20.50 7.14
CA ARG A 688 -14.00 -19.41 6.31
C ARG A 688 -12.56 -19.08 6.73
N ALA A 689 -12.26 -19.00 8.03
CA ALA A 689 -10.91 -18.77 8.54
C ALA A 689 -9.92 -19.87 8.12
N ILE A 690 -10.34 -21.15 8.20
CA ILE A 690 -9.55 -22.30 7.74
C ILE A 690 -9.28 -22.22 6.23
N VAL A 691 -10.27 -21.84 5.42
CA VAL A 691 -10.12 -21.69 3.96
C VAL A 691 -9.16 -20.54 3.60
N VAL A 692 -9.25 -19.40 4.29
CA VAL A 692 -8.32 -18.27 4.11
C VAL A 692 -6.90 -18.66 4.47
N LYS A 693 -6.68 -19.27 5.64
CA LYS A 693 -5.36 -19.74 6.10
C LYS A 693 -4.73 -20.74 5.11
N ARG A 694 -5.49 -21.76 4.68
CA ARG A 694 -5.09 -22.73 3.64
C ARG A 694 -4.81 -22.10 2.26
N ARG A 695 -5.34 -20.90 1.97
CA ARG A 695 -5.07 -20.15 0.72
C ARG A 695 -3.77 -19.36 0.81
N GLU A 696 -3.47 -18.78 1.98
CA GLU A 696 -2.19 -18.11 2.23
C GLU A 696 -1.00 -19.07 2.30
N GLU A 697 -1.15 -20.19 2.99
CA GLU A 697 -0.12 -21.22 3.12
C GLU A 697 0.26 -21.76 1.73
N ARG A 698 -0.74 -22.04 0.87
CA ARG A 698 -0.51 -22.39 -0.54
C ARG A 698 0.18 -21.26 -1.34
N LYS A 699 -0.12 -19.98 -1.10
CA LYS A 699 0.58 -18.84 -1.73
C LYS A 699 2.04 -18.68 -1.26
N ARG A 700 2.34 -18.96 0.02
CA ARG A 700 3.71 -18.96 0.55
C ARG A 700 4.51 -20.14 -0.01
N TRP A 701 3.94 -21.34 0.02
CA TRP A 701 4.51 -22.56 -0.54
C TRP A 701 4.86 -22.42 -2.03
N ARG A 702 3.94 -21.93 -2.88
CA ARG A 702 4.21 -21.72 -4.32
C ARG A 702 5.40 -20.79 -4.57
N ARG A 703 5.54 -19.71 -3.77
CA ARG A 703 6.68 -18.79 -3.88
C ARG A 703 7.99 -19.44 -3.44
N HIS A 704 7.98 -20.23 -2.36
CA HIS A 704 9.16 -20.94 -1.89
C HIS A 704 9.64 -21.99 -2.91
N VAL A 705 8.74 -22.81 -3.45
CA VAL A 705 9.05 -23.83 -4.48
C VAL A 705 9.60 -23.17 -5.75
N ALA A 706 8.96 -22.09 -6.24
CA ALA A 706 9.45 -21.36 -7.41
C ALA A 706 10.84 -20.74 -7.21
N PHE A 707 11.16 -20.28 -6.00
CA PHE A 707 12.50 -19.79 -5.65
C PHE A 707 13.54 -20.92 -5.63
N GLN A 708 13.23 -22.05 -4.98
CA GLN A 708 14.10 -23.23 -4.92
C GLN A 708 14.45 -23.75 -6.32
N ILE A 709 13.44 -23.95 -7.17
CA ILE A 709 13.62 -24.40 -8.57
C ILE A 709 14.52 -23.43 -9.35
N LYS A 710 14.31 -22.11 -9.20
CA LYS A 710 15.12 -21.09 -9.88
C LYS A 710 16.57 -21.02 -9.39
N SER A 711 16.82 -21.29 -8.10
CA SER A 711 18.18 -21.38 -7.55
C SER A 711 18.88 -22.67 -8.01
N LEU A 712 18.21 -23.82 -7.92
CA LEU A 712 18.76 -25.11 -8.34
C LEU A 712 19.06 -25.15 -9.84
N GLY A 713 18.16 -24.66 -10.70
CA GLY A 713 18.39 -24.61 -12.14
C GLY A 713 19.61 -23.77 -12.56
N ARG A 714 19.91 -22.68 -11.84
CA ARG A 714 21.15 -21.91 -12.05
C ARG A 714 22.39 -22.70 -11.66
N LYS A 715 22.34 -23.46 -10.55
CA LYS A 715 23.45 -24.28 -10.07
C LYS A 715 23.74 -25.44 -11.03
N VAL A 716 22.71 -26.14 -11.50
CA VAL A 716 22.84 -27.18 -12.54
C VAL A 716 23.50 -26.61 -13.80
N PHE A 717 23.07 -25.44 -14.28
CA PHE A 717 23.69 -24.80 -15.46
C PHE A 717 25.15 -24.41 -15.22
N SER A 718 25.47 -23.85 -14.05
CA SER A 718 26.84 -23.47 -13.65
C SER A 718 27.76 -24.70 -13.54
N ASP A 719 27.37 -25.69 -12.71
CA ASP A 719 28.12 -26.93 -12.52
C ASP A 719 28.32 -27.67 -13.87
N SER A 720 27.36 -27.59 -14.81
CA SER A 720 27.46 -28.21 -16.15
C SER A 720 28.45 -27.48 -17.09
N LEU A 721 28.56 -26.16 -16.99
CA LEU A 721 29.57 -25.41 -17.75
C LEU A 721 30.98 -25.69 -17.21
N ASP A 722 31.13 -25.86 -15.90
CA ASP A 722 32.42 -26.21 -15.30
C ASP A 722 32.91 -27.61 -15.71
N CYS A 723 32.00 -28.56 -16.02
CA CYS A 723 32.36 -29.87 -16.59
C CYS A 723 33.02 -29.78 -17.99
N LEU A 724 32.75 -28.73 -18.78
CA LEU A 724 33.32 -28.59 -20.13
C LEU A 724 34.80 -28.18 -20.09
N ILE A 725 35.21 -27.42 -19.07
CA ILE A 725 36.56 -26.86 -18.93
C ILE A 725 37.65 -27.96 -18.88
N PRO A 726 37.59 -28.99 -18.00
CA PRO A 726 38.58 -30.07 -18.00
C PRO A 726 38.55 -30.93 -19.26
N GLY A 727 37.39 -31.12 -19.90
CA GLY A 727 37.28 -31.86 -21.16
C GLY A 727 38.12 -31.25 -22.29
N VAL A 728 38.27 -29.92 -22.30
CA VAL A 728 39.14 -29.22 -23.25
C VAL A 728 40.62 -29.30 -22.83
N VAL A 729 40.92 -29.18 -21.53
CA VAL A 729 42.30 -29.28 -21.00
C VAL A 729 42.90 -30.67 -21.18
N LEU A 730 42.09 -31.73 -21.12
CA LEU A 730 42.49 -33.11 -21.38
C LEU A 730 42.46 -33.50 -22.87
N GLY A 731 42.10 -32.58 -23.78
CA GLY A 731 42.01 -32.84 -25.22
C GLY A 731 40.83 -33.73 -25.64
N TRP A 732 39.86 -33.97 -24.75
CA TRP A 732 38.70 -34.85 -24.99
C TRP A 732 37.58 -34.16 -25.76
N VAL A 733 37.53 -32.83 -25.73
CA VAL A 733 36.58 -32.02 -26.50
C VAL A 733 37.36 -30.90 -27.20
N ASN A 734 37.38 -30.93 -28.54
CA ASN A 734 38.15 -29.96 -29.32
C ASN A 734 37.35 -28.65 -29.46
N VAL A 735 37.61 -27.69 -28.57
CA VAL A 735 36.87 -26.43 -28.45
C VAL A 735 37.83 -25.24 -28.59
N GLN A 736 37.45 -24.21 -29.35
CA GLN A 736 38.27 -23.03 -29.53
C GLN A 736 38.59 -22.31 -28.19
N PRO A 737 39.83 -21.82 -27.97
CA PRO A 737 40.22 -21.17 -26.72
C PRO A 737 39.33 -19.99 -26.28
N GLY A 738 38.78 -19.23 -27.23
CA GLY A 738 37.85 -18.14 -26.93
C GLY A 738 36.56 -18.60 -26.24
N THR A 739 36.02 -19.75 -26.64
CA THR A 739 34.82 -20.34 -26.03
C THR A 739 35.08 -20.79 -24.59
N VAL A 740 36.28 -21.30 -24.30
CA VAL A 740 36.70 -21.64 -22.92
C VAL A 740 36.77 -20.38 -22.06
N GLY A 741 37.35 -19.29 -22.58
CA GLY A 741 37.39 -17.99 -21.89
C GLY A 741 35.99 -17.43 -21.59
N VAL A 742 35.05 -17.53 -22.54
CA VAL A 742 33.65 -17.13 -22.34
C VAL A 742 32.95 -18.03 -21.32
N ALA A 743 33.15 -19.36 -21.37
CA ALA A 743 32.60 -20.27 -20.38
C ALA A 743 33.07 -19.91 -18.97
N MET A 744 34.38 -19.76 -18.77
CA MET A 744 34.98 -19.37 -17.48
C MET A 744 34.45 -18.02 -16.95
N LEU A 745 34.28 -17.03 -17.84
CA LEU A 745 33.68 -15.74 -17.48
C LEU A 745 32.25 -15.90 -16.98
N VAL A 746 31.44 -16.71 -17.66
CA VAL A 746 30.04 -16.99 -17.28
C VAL A 746 29.97 -17.75 -15.96
N THR A 747 30.72 -18.82 -15.74
CA THR A 747 30.69 -19.55 -14.45
C THR A 747 31.24 -18.73 -13.30
N THR A 748 32.23 -17.86 -13.53
CA THR A 748 32.72 -16.93 -12.51
C THR A 748 31.63 -15.92 -12.11
N VAL A 749 30.98 -15.26 -13.08
CA VAL A 749 29.91 -14.29 -12.78
C VAL A 749 28.71 -14.95 -12.07
N LEU A 750 28.32 -16.15 -12.47
CA LEU A 750 27.23 -16.90 -11.82
C LEU A 750 27.60 -17.32 -10.39
N SER A 751 28.83 -17.83 -10.19
CA SER A 751 29.31 -18.29 -8.89
C SER A 751 29.52 -17.14 -7.91
N SER A 752 30.17 -16.05 -8.33
CA SER A 752 30.33 -14.84 -7.51
C SER A 752 28.98 -14.27 -7.07
N LYS A 753 27.96 -14.33 -7.93
CA LYS A 753 26.61 -13.89 -7.60
C LYS A 753 25.90 -14.81 -6.59
N ASP A 754 25.99 -16.13 -6.73
CA ASP A 754 25.41 -17.06 -5.75
C ASP A 754 26.11 -16.95 -4.39
N ILE A 755 27.44 -16.75 -4.36
CA ILE A 755 28.20 -16.46 -3.14
C ILE A 755 27.71 -15.14 -2.51
N TRP A 756 27.57 -14.06 -3.30
CA TRP A 756 27.08 -12.77 -2.80
C TRP A 756 25.64 -12.85 -2.26
N GLU A 757 24.74 -13.55 -2.95
CA GLU A 757 23.36 -13.79 -2.51
C GLU A 757 23.34 -14.62 -1.20
N ARG A 758 24.20 -15.64 -1.04
CA ARG A 758 24.35 -16.42 0.20
C ARG A 758 24.95 -15.62 1.36
N CYS A 759 25.99 -14.82 1.10
CA CYS A 759 26.59 -13.93 2.10
C CYS A 759 25.56 -12.90 2.58
N GLY A 760 24.79 -12.29 1.66
CA GLY A 760 23.69 -11.39 2.00
C GLY A 760 22.62 -12.07 2.87
N ALA A 761 22.24 -13.31 2.54
CA ALA A 761 21.28 -14.09 3.33
C ALA A 761 21.84 -14.46 4.73
N ALA A 762 23.10 -14.84 4.84
CA ALA A 762 23.74 -15.16 6.11
C ALA A 762 23.94 -13.92 7.00
N VAL A 763 24.26 -12.76 6.42
CA VAL A 763 24.31 -11.47 7.10
C VAL A 763 22.90 -11.05 7.57
N ALA A 764 21.87 -11.23 6.74
CA ALA A 764 20.49 -10.96 7.13
C ALA A 764 20.01 -11.89 8.27
N ALA A 765 20.40 -13.16 8.26
CA ALA A 765 20.06 -14.12 9.32
C ALA A 765 20.83 -13.92 10.64
N LYS A 766 21.99 -13.24 10.60
CA LYS A 766 22.79 -12.89 11.79
C LYS A 766 22.54 -11.48 12.32
N ARG A 767 21.70 -10.66 11.67
CA ARG A 767 21.24 -9.39 12.27
C ARG A 767 20.25 -9.72 13.39
N PRO A 768 20.52 -9.33 14.65
CA PRO A 768 19.47 -9.33 15.67
C PRO A 768 18.33 -8.40 15.21
N SER A 769 17.11 -8.80 15.53
CA SER A 769 15.86 -8.12 15.18
C SER A 769 15.68 -6.78 15.89
#